data_AF-A0A673YHN0-F1
#
_entry.id   AF-A0A673YHN0-F1
#
_cell.length_a   1.000
_cell.length_b   1.000
_cell.length_c   1.000
_cell.angle_alpha   90.00
_cell.angle_beta   90.00
_cell.angle_gamma   90.00
#
_symmetry.space_group_name_H-M   'P 1'
#
loop_
_entity.id
_entity.type
_entity.pdbx_description
1 polymer ?
#
loop_
_entity_poly.entity_id
_entity_poly.type
_entity_poly.pdbx_seq_one_letter_code
_entity_poly.pdbx_strand_id
1 'polypeptide(L)'
;MGLVPGTNPLEGLYHVEVKLKVRGSRLLQCQFISALAALSFVRIIIKIRNRLAPGQGVLGKDTFQGDISHAVGLLTTQPPEEEHTTENVLKQKTKMCISYWIPSPFLSVFFYCCLLNITQVKLSIRPLSTVDEWHVLVCSRALEASVEDSAARVKRKRCEAQGESCSPADWIRKDEWPVGIRNVGNTCWFSAVIQSLFHLPVFRRLVLNYCLSERILEKCKSHSRNIAFMQELRCLFALMVGSTRRFVDPSAAVELLRDAFRSSEAQQDVSEFTHKLLDWLEDAFQLAANGNPEDKKENPMVQLFYGTFVAQRTHAGKTLSNIEQFGQYPLQVNGFNNLDECLEGAMIEGEIEALHLDQTISSGSERWFSKLPPVLTFELSRFEFNQSLGRPEKIHKKLEFPQIIYMDRYLDKNNEQIHNRREEVKRLKEQLVVLQQKLECYRNYGSGPTKYPLADMLQYVLEFACTKPTSVSPAEDVRLAASSPTPPGSNPKHTEGNPDDTRTPIYKPFTQCRAPMDTPPHPAPHSVTEEELRFVKTCLQRWRTEVEINMNGTLKASIDRVSQALEGMYSDNSLCQVPYRLHAVLVHEGQASAGHYWAYIYDHANQRWMKYNDVIVSESSWEELVRDSYGGMTNASAYCLMYIDDRLPHLIAEDTDDETGQVMQAMDSLPPILRQYVREDNRWFQQELKEWEDQFCQQPQEELVSPTAAVTSTRAPSKDDPAEPVPQPGAAQEPTGEQEHGIIMAIAKARQVFDKDGPEAGLIKAFQEEYSRLFELSQEETTPQQDPRLHHALVYFFQNQAPSRVIERTLLEGFTDRNLSFDDRSISIMREARAKLRLIKPEDMDMEEYMQWHDDYSQFRTVFVYLLTGLEQYQHGKVREALNYLNHAYKDNAMLLRRGEKRGMEQSLIAFYRRRCLKMNDNAATLFRSGEVSDVEEGMIIMNEAVIPCMHLMSRPDMVSQEDLDTMEAVRSHWCSYLGVDLDDSLQEKLGEFLPRVLDCSTEMVVLKDPPTVRSKVPHDLCSRLAAIMEARTPANGR
;
A
#
# COMPACT_ATOMS: atom_id res chain seq x y z
N MET A 1 -62.11 -51.22 10.70
CA MET A 1 -60.97 -52.15 10.64
C MET A 1 -59.71 -51.30 10.51
N GLY A 2 -58.71 -51.34 11.40
CA GLY A 2 -58.65 -51.94 12.74
C GLY A 2 -57.23 -52.38 13.13
N LEU A 3 -56.77 -51.98 14.34
CA LEU A 3 -55.59 -52.51 15.08
C LEU A 3 -54.20 -52.13 14.45
N VAL A 4 -53.16 -51.56 15.11
CA VAL A 4 -52.74 -51.41 16.54
C VAL A 4 -52.34 -52.75 17.18
N PRO A 5 -51.12 -52.97 17.74
CA PRO A 5 -50.29 -52.06 18.57
C PRO A 5 -48.78 -52.00 18.16
N GLY A 6 -47.83 -51.34 18.85
CA GLY A 6 -47.91 -50.34 19.95
C GLY A 6 -47.34 -50.75 21.32
N THR A 7 -46.28 -50.09 21.82
CA THR A 7 -45.98 -49.89 23.26
C THR A 7 -44.84 -48.88 23.51
N ASN A 8 -45.11 -47.82 24.27
CA ASN A 8 -44.10 -47.12 25.10
C ASN A 8 -44.03 -47.82 26.49
N PRO A 9 -43.00 -47.57 27.30
CA PRO A 9 -43.05 -46.57 28.38
C PRO A 9 -41.75 -45.71 28.48
N LEU A 10 -41.62 -44.61 29.24
CA LEU A 10 -42.50 -43.89 30.18
C LEU A 10 -42.11 -42.38 30.29
N GLU A 11 -42.91 -41.62 31.04
CA GLU A 11 -42.83 -40.19 31.42
C GLU A 11 -41.49 -39.74 32.06
N GLY A 12 -41.13 -38.45 32.19
CA GLY A 12 -41.81 -37.18 31.85
C GLY A 12 -42.00 -36.22 33.05
N LEU A 13 -41.86 -34.89 32.90
CA LEU A 13 -42.31 -33.90 33.92
C LEU A 13 -42.47 -32.43 33.39
N TYR A 14 -43.73 -32.03 33.18
CA TYR A 14 -44.37 -30.70 33.34
C TYR A 14 -43.86 -29.37 32.69
N HIS A 15 -44.75 -28.84 31.83
CA HIS A 15 -45.09 -27.42 31.64
C HIS A 15 -45.30 -26.62 32.94
N VAL A 16 -45.23 -25.27 32.86
CA VAL A 16 -46.42 -24.38 32.91
C VAL A 16 -46.12 -23.04 32.22
N GLU A 17 -47.11 -22.57 31.46
CA GLU A 17 -47.12 -21.26 30.79
C GLU A 17 -47.95 -20.26 31.62
N VAL A 18 -47.45 -19.04 31.85
CA VAL A 18 -48.27 -17.93 32.39
C VAL A 18 -48.14 -16.69 31.51
N LYS A 19 -49.23 -16.34 30.83
CA LYS A 19 -49.39 -15.08 30.10
C LYS A 19 -49.69 -13.95 31.09
N LEU A 20 -49.11 -12.76 30.88
CA LEU A 20 -49.71 -11.50 31.33
C LEU A 20 -49.89 -10.54 30.14
N LYS A 21 -50.97 -9.76 30.18
CA LYS A 21 -51.51 -9.00 29.04
C LYS A 21 -52.45 -7.91 29.57
N VAL A 22 -52.17 -6.63 29.29
CA VAL A 22 -53.01 -5.41 29.44
C VAL A 22 -52.05 -4.19 29.49
N ARG A 23 -52.37 -2.95 29.09
CA ARG A 23 -53.20 -2.41 27.97
C ARG A 23 -53.12 -0.87 28.02
N GLY A 24 -52.80 -0.20 26.91
CA GLY A 24 -52.85 1.28 26.76
C GLY A 24 -51.72 1.76 25.83
N SER A 25 -51.93 2.51 24.73
CA SER A 25 -52.69 3.75 24.49
C SER A 25 -51.98 5.01 25.00
N ARG A 26 -51.76 6.08 24.21
CA ARG A 26 -52.08 6.36 22.78
C ARG A 26 -51.36 7.65 22.33
N LEU A 27 -50.71 7.65 21.15
CA LEU A 27 -50.58 8.75 20.15
C LEU A 27 -49.61 8.23 19.06
N LEU A 28 -50.00 7.88 17.82
CA LEU A 28 -50.63 8.62 16.70
C LEU A 28 -49.70 9.73 16.14
N GLN A 29 -49.44 9.82 14.82
CA GLN A 29 -50.23 9.35 13.65
C GLN A 29 -49.43 8.64 12.52
N CYS A 30 -50.13 7.78 11.76
CA CYS A 30 -49.99 7.37 10.34
C CYS A 30 -48.58 7.24 9.72
N GLN A 31 -48.07 6.10 9.21
CA GLN A 31 -48.61 4.79 8.79
C GLN A 31 -49.41 4.70 7.45
N PHE A 32 -48.90 3.85 6.52
CA PHE A 32 -49.49 3.31 5.25
C PHE A 32 -49.82 4.34 4.13
N ILE A 33 -49.73 4.03 2.82
CA ILE A 33 -50.35 2.90 2.08
C ILE A 33 -49.54 2.45 0.82
N SER A 34 -49.59 1.13 0.54
CA SER A 34 -49.35 0.36 -0.71
C SER A 34 -48.10 0.57 -1.60
N ALA A 35 -47.54 -0.57 -2.05
CA ALA A 35 -46.69 -0.65 -3.22
C ALA A 35 -47.46 -0.41 -4.54
N LEU A 36 -46.99 0.52 -5.38
CA LEU A 36 -47.32 0.62 -6.82
C LEU A 36 -46.46 1.68 -7.55
N ALA A 37 -45.16 1.43 -7.82
CA ALA A 37 -44.35 2.31 -8.69
C ALA A 37 -43.00 1.74 -9.20
N ALA A 38 -42.86 0.43 -9.44
CA ALA A 38 -41.65 -0.13 -10.06
C ALA A 38 -41.57 0.17 -11.59
N LEU A 39 -41.67 1.45 -11.98
CA LEU A 39 -41.83 1.85 -13.39
C LEU A 39 -41.44 3.32 -13.70
N SER A 40 -40.37 3.85 -13.10
CA SER A 40 -39.92 5.25 -13.33
C SER A 40 -38.43 5.47 -13.67
N PHE A 41 -37.55 4.46 -13.53
CA PHE A 41 -36.09 4.68 -13.65
C PHE A 41 -35.51 4.72 -15.08
N VAL A 42 -36.37 4.69 -16.11
CA VAL A 42 -35.95 4.71 -17.54
C VAL A 42 -36.20 6.09 -18.20
N ARG A 43 -36.29 7.18 -17.41
CA ARG A 43 -36.56 8.54 -17.94
C ARG A 43 -35.64 9.68 -17.47
N ILE A 44 -34.57 9.39 -16.73
CA ILE A 44 -33.63 10.42 -16.21
C ILE A 44 -32.21 10.29 -16.81
N ILE A 45 -32.08 9.72 -18.02
CA ILE A 45 -30.87 9.83 -18.86
C ILE A 45 -31.11 10.66 -20.14
N ILE A 46 -32.37 10.99 -20.47
CA ILE A 46 -32.72 11.84 -21.62
C ILE A 46 -33.38 13.15 -21.17
N LYS A 47 -32.67 13.97 -20.37
CA LYS A 47 -32.90 15.44 -20.34
C LYS A 47 -31.84 16.35 -19.69
N ILE A 48 -30.62 15.89 -19.39
CA ILE A 48 -29.50 16.82 -19.08
C ILE A 48 -28.79 17.22 -20.38
N ARG A 49 -29.50 17.99 -21.21
CA ARG A 49 -28.93 18.84 -22.27
C ARG A 49 -29.83 20.04 -22.47
N ASN A 50 -29.32 21.21 -22.09
CA ASN A 50 -30.04 22.49 -21.95
C ASN A 50 -30.98 22.52 -20.72
N ARG A 51 -31.12 23.64 -19.99
CA ARG A 51 -30.87 25.04 -20.39
C ARG A 51 -30.49 25.94 -19.21
N LEU A 52 -29.98 27.12 -19.53
CA LEU A 52 -29.71 28.21 -18.57
C LEU A 52 -30.99 28.74 -17.91
N ALA A 53 -30.83 29.31 -16.71
CA ALA A 53 -31.75 30.29 -16.10
C ALA A 53 -31.21 31.73 -16.36
N PRO A 54 -31.89 32.83 -15.94
CA PRO A 54 -33.25 32.99 -15.39
C PRO A 54 -34.17 33.78 -16.37
N GLY A 55 -35.41 34.19 -16.08
CA GLY A 55 -36.32 33.99 -14.94
C GLY A 55 -37.54 34.95 -15.04
N GLN A 56 -38.59 34.72 -14.23
CA GLN A 56 -39.90 35.43 -14.27
C GLN A 56 -40.72 35.19 -15.58
N GLY A 57 -42.07 35.19 -15.57
CA GLY A 57 -43.00 35.13 -14.44
C GLY A 57 -44.48 35.32 -14.82
N VAL A 58 -45.35 34.41 -14.33
CA VAL A 58 -46.78 34.62 -13.99
C VAL A 58 -47.85 34.71 -15.12
N LEU A 59 -48.76 33.71 -15.08
CA LEU A 59 -50.17 33.63 -15.52
C LEU A 59 -50.60 33.78 -17.00
N GLY A 60 -51.60 32.96 -17.38
CA GLY A 60 -52.36 33.06 -18.63
C GLY A 60 -52.95 31.71 -19.08
N LYS A 61 -54.17 31.36 -18.62
CA LYS A 61 -55.06 30.39 -19.31
C LYS A 61 -55.84 31.17 -20.39
N ASP A 62 -56.33 30.60 -21.49
CA ASP A 62 -57.37 29.57 -21.56
C ASP A 62 -57.45 28.87 -22.95
N THR A 63 -58.42 27.96 -23.08
CA THR A 63 -58.80 27.15 -24.26
C THR A 63 -59.64 27.96 -25.30
N PHE A 64 -60.14 27.49 -26.45
CA PHE A 64 -60.60 26.15 -26.90
C PHE A 64 -60.81 26.12 -28.44
N GLN A 65 -60.77 24.91 -29.06
CA GLN A 65 -61.39 24.51 -30.36
C GLN A 65 -61.03 25.28 -31.67
N GLY A 66 -61.19 24.71 -32.88
CA GLY A 66 -61.57 23.35 -33.29
C GLY A 66 -61.70 23.20 -34.82
N ASP A 67 -61.88 21.96 -35.30
CA ASP A 67 -62.38 21.53 -36.63
C ASP A 67 -61.57 21.89 -37.93
N ILE A 68 -61.78 21.29 -39.11
CA ILE A 68 -61.83 19.86 -39.58
C ILE A 68 -62.01 19.83 -41.13
N SER A 69 -61.29 18.96 -41.89
CA SER A 69 -61.63 18.35 -43.22
C SER A 69 -60.63 18.45 -44.42
N HIS A 70 -60.41 17.29 -45.10
CA HIS A 70 -60.20 16.99 -46.56
C HIS A 70 -59.23 17.86 -47.44
N ALA A 71 -58.29 17.37 -48.30
CA ALA A 71 -58.10 16.17 -49.18
C ALA A 71 -58.94 16.23 -50.49
N VAL A 72 -58.52 15.88 -51.74
CA VAL A 72 -57.45 15.03 -52.41
C VAL A 72 -57.14 15.67 -53.82
N GLY A 73 -56.09 15.45 -54.64
CA GLY A 73 -54.85 14.62 -54.70
C GLY A 73 -54.36 14.39 -56.18
N LEU A 74 -53.59 13.31 -56.44
CA LEU A 74 -53.18 12.69 -57.76
C LEU A 74 -51.90 13.15 -58.55
N LEU A 75 -50.96 12.21 -58.67
CA LEU A 75 -50.24 11.67 -59.88
C LEU A 75 -49.16 12.44 -60.73
N THR A 76 -47.99 11.75 -60.85
CA THR A 76 -47.19 11.36 -62.07
C THR A 76 -45.98 12.16 -62.67
N THR A 77 -44.93 11.34 -62.97
CA THR A 77 -43.93 11.35 -64.10
C THR A 77 -42.72 12.31 -64.20
N GLN A 78 -41.55 11.76 -63.82
CA GLN A 78 -40.24 11.63 -64.53
C GLN A 78 -39.28 12.83 -64.81
N PRO A 79 -37.94 12.55 -64.95
CA PRO A 79 -36.84 13.51 -65.25
C PRO A 79 -36.43 13.45 -66.77
N PRO A 80 -35.35 14.11 -67.30
CA PRO A 80 -33.90 13.91 -67.03
C PRO A 80 -32.98 15.17 -67.22
N GLU A 81 -31.64 14.97 -67.34
CA GLU A 81 -30.65 15.77 -68.14
C GLU A 81 -30.38 17.28 -67.81
N GLU A 82 -29.27 17.97 -68.14
CA GLU A 82 -27.89 17.60 -68.55
C GLU A 82 -26.89 18.79 -68.31
N GLU A 83 -25.59 18.57 -68.53
CA GLU A 83 -24.48 19.48 -68.91
C GLU A 83 -24.00 20.76 -68.12
N HIS A 84 -22.71 21.03 -68.36
CA HIS A 84 -21.81 22.13 -67.99
C HIS A 84 -22.36 23.58 -68.19
N THR A 85 -21.91 24.62 -67.46
CA THR A 85 -20.67 25.38 -67.77
C THR A 85 -20.38 26.58 -66.81
N THR A 86 -19.09 26.98 -66.78
CA THR A 86 -18.48 28.33 -66.51
C THR A 86 -19.04 29.32 -65.47
N GLU A 87 -18.23 29.55 -64.43
CA GLU A 87 -17.58 30.83 -64.09
C GLU A 87 -18.31 32.20 -64.17
N ASN A 88 -18.29 32.87 -63.01
CA ASN A 88 -17.78 34.24 -62.75
C ASN A 88 -18.66 35.52 -62.78
N VAL A 89 -18.70 36.12 -61.56
CA VAL A 89 -18.54 37.55 -61.22
C VAL A 89 -19.75 38.50 -61.32
N LEU A 90 -20.29 38.83 -60.14
CA LEU A 90 -20.70 40.19 -59.76
C LEU A 90 -20.44 40.41 -58.25
N LYS A 91 -19.30 40.96 -57.84
CA LYS A 91 -19.09 42.39 -57.50
C LYS A 91 -20.20 43.03 -56.63
N GLN A 92 -19.91 43.22 -55.34
CA GLN A 92 -19.80 44.53 -54.66
C GLN A 92 -19.23 44.33 -53.22
N LYS A 93 -18.14 45.00 -52.82
CA LYS A 93 -18.00 46.39 -52.29
C LYS A 93 -18.61 46.62 -50.89
N THR A 94 -18.08 47.46 -49.99
CA THR A 94 -16.73 48.02 -49.70
C THR A 94 -16.84 48.85 -48.40
N LYS A 95 -16.02 48.60 -47.37
CA LYS A 95 -15.33 49.57 -46.47
C LYS A 95 -14.62 48.83 -45.32
N MET A 96 -13.34 49.00 -44.95
CA MET A 96 -12.30 50.03 -45.17
C MET A 96 -12.46 51.29 -44.27
N CYS A 97 -11.49 51.75 -43.45
CA CYS A 97 -10.19 51.22 -42.96
C CYS A 97 -9.61 52.18 -41.86
N ILE A 98 -8.28 52.13 -41.64
CA ILE A 98 -7.36 53.20 -41.11
C ILE A 98 -7.17 53.14 -39.58
N SER A 99 -5.97 52.97 -38.98
CA SER A 99 -4.54 52.79 -39.44
C SER A 99 -3.68 52.24 -38.24
N TYR A 100 -2.34 52.26 -38.05
CA TYR A 100 -1.04 52.75 -38.63
C TYR A 100 0.12 52.05 -37.80
N TRP A 101 1.46 52.04 -38.03
CA TRP A 101 2.39 52.31 -39.18
C TRP A 101 3.89 52.02 -38.82
N ILE A 102 4.56 51.03 -39.47
CA ILE A 102 6.04 50.96 -39.75
C ILE A 102 7.03 50.73 -38.54
N PRO A 103 8.28 50.13 -38.66
CA PRO A 103 9.05 49.56 -39.79
C PRO A 103 9.60 48.09 -39.67
N SER A 104 10.16 47.59 -40.80
CA SER A 104 11.23 46.60 -41.10
C SER A 104 12.26 46.13 -40.03
N PRO A 105 13.14 45.11 -40.31
CA PRO A 105 13.07 43.96 -41.26
C PRO A 105 13.73 42.62 -40.77
N PHE A 106 13.13 41.42 -40.96
CA PHE A 106 13.88 40.16 -40.67
C PHE A 106 13.47 38.86 -41.44
N LEU A 107 12.70 38.94 -42.52
CA LEU A 107 11.97 37.76 -43.07
C LEU A 107 12.53 37.07 -44.33
N SER A 108 13.66 37.51 -44.91
CA SER A 108 14.19 36.95 -46.18
C SER A 108 15.23 35.83 -46.04
N VAL A 109 15.79 35.59 -44.85
CA VAL A 109 16.85 34.58 -44.64
C VAL A 109 16.26 33.18 -44.39
N PHE A 110 15.13 33.09 -43.67
CA PHE A 110 14.57 31.82 -43.21
C PHE A 110 14.12 30.89 -44.34
N PHE A 111 13.64 31.45 -45.46
CA PHE A 111 13.06 30.68 -46.56
C PHE A 111 14.09 29.98 -47.46
N TYR A 112 15.36 30.40 -47.44
CA TYR A 112 16.40 29.84 -48.32
C TYR A 112 17.11 28.62 -47.72
N CYS A 113 17.20 28.52 -46.38
CA CYS A 113 17.83 27.37 -45.72
C CYS A 113 16.94 26.11 -45.75
N CYS A 114 15.63 26.23 -45.54
CA CYS A 114 14.72 25.08 -45.47
C CYS A 114 14.64 24.29 -46.79
N LEU A 115 14.81 24.95 -47.95
CA LEU A 115 14.77 24.30 -49.27
C LEU A 115 16.03 23.49 -49.62
N LEU A 116 17.14 23.65 -48.87
CA LEU A 116 18.41 22.95 -49.12
C LEU A 116 18.59 21.64 -48.33
N ASN A 117 17.86 21.44 -47.23
CA ASN A 117 17.92 20.19 -46.46
C ASN A 117 16.98 19.11 -47.01
N ILE A 118 15.85 19.49 -47.60
CA ILE A 118 14.85 18.55 -48.14
C ILE A 118 15.39 17.73 -49.34
N THR A 119 16.38 18.26 -50.07
CA THR A 119 16.95 17.63 -51.27
C THR A 119 18.02 16.57 -50.99
N GLN A 120 18.59 16.48 -49.78
CA GLN A 120 19.59 15.45 -49.44
C GLN A 120 18.96 14.09 -49.15
N VAL A 121 17.83 14.04 -48.45
CA VAL A 121 17.17 12.77 -48.07
C VAL A 121 16.64 12.00 -49.28
N LYS A 122 16.21 12.68 -50.35
CA LYS A 122 15.61 12.04 -51.54
C LYS A 122 16.59 11.46 -52.56
N LEU A 123 17.92 11.53 -52.35
CA LEU A 123 18.89 11.18 -53.41
C LEU A 123 19.48 9.75 -53.38
N SER A 124 19.08 8.87 -52.44
CA SER A 124 19.69 7.52 -52.29
C SER A 124 18.68 6.37 -52.16
N ILE A 125 17.39 6.60 -52.43
CA ILE A 125 16.34 5.60 -52.30
C ILE A 125 15.95 5.09 -53.71
N ARG A 126 16.15 3.79 -53.97
CA ARG A 126 15.52 3.10 -55.12
C ARG A 126 14.00 3.19 -54.96
N PRO A 127 13.19 3.27 -56.04
CA PRO A 127 11.74 3.40 -55.92
C PRO A 127 11.14 2.23 -55.13
N LEU A 128 10.79 2.53 -53.87
CA LEU A 128 10.00 1.69 -52.98
C LEU A 128 8.50 1.92 -53.27
N SER A 129 7.62 1.16 -52.61
CA SER A 129 6.18 1.30 -52.81
C SER A 129 5.64 2.56 -52.14
N THR A 130 4.48 3.06 -52.58
CA THR A 130 3.82 4.22 -51.94
C THR A 130 3.35 3.92 -50.50
N VAL A 131 3.21 2.65 -50.13
CA VAL A 131 3.03 2.20 -48.74
C VAL A 131 4.25 2.59 -47.88
N ASP A 132 5.45 2.44 -48.43
CA ASP A 132 6.70 2.81 -47.75
C ASP A 132 6.81 4.33 -47.59
N GLU A 133 6.39 5.15 -48.56
CA GLU A 133 6.42 6.62 -48.43
C GLU A 133 5.56 7.12 -47.25
N TRP A 134 4.40 6.49 -46.98
CA TRP A 134 3.58 6.83 -45.81
C TRP A 134 4.19 6.36 -44.50
N HIS A 135 4.78 5.16 -44.45
CA HIS A 135 5.50 4.72 -43.25
C HIS A 135 6.74 5.58 -42.98
N VAL A 136 7.47 6.01 -44.03
CA VAL A 136 8.57 6.98 -43.92
C VAL A 136 8.05 8.29 -43.37
N LEU A 137 6.92 8.82 -43.87
CA LEU A 137 6.35 10.07 -43.36
C LEU A 137 5.98 9.99 -41.86
N VAL A 138 5.47 8.86 -41.37
CA VAL A 138 5.19 8.69 -39.93
C VAL A 138 6.48 8.57 -39.12
N CYS A 139 7.45 7.75 -39.55
CA CYS A 139 8.75 7.66 -38.89
C CYS A 139 9.50 9.01 -38.89
N SER A 140 9.40 9.79 -39.98
CA SER A 140 9.94 11.16 -40.06
C SER A 140 9.23 12.10 -39.11
N ARG A 141 7.90 12.03 -38.96
CA ARG A 141 7.16 12.85 -37.97
C ARG A 141 7.49 12.50 -36.52
N ALA A 142 7.63 11.21 -36.20
CA ALA A 142 8.07 10.77 -34.89
C ALA A 142 9.52 11.21 -34.60
N LEU A 143 10.39 11.19 -35.61
CA LEU A 143 11.75 11.73 -35.54
C LEU A 143 11.76 13.26 -35.41
N GLU A 144 10.90 13.97 -36.15
CA GLU A 144 10.71 15.42 -36.05
C GLU A 144 10.22 15.82 -34.65
N ALA A 145 9.26 15.10 -34.07
CA ALA A 145 8.80 15.33 -32.70
C ALA A 145 9.92 15.07 -31.66
N SER A 146 10.71 14.01 -31.83
CA SER A 146 11.89 13.73 -31.01
C SER A 146 12.95 14.84 -31.14
N VAL A 147 13.16 15.36 -32.35
CA VAL A 147 14.05 16.51 -32.62
C VAL A 147 13.46 17.81 -32.06
N GLU A 148 12.14 17.99 -32.03
CA GLU A 148 11.50 19.17 -31.44
C GLU A 148 11.56 19.17 -29.91
N ASP A 149 11.37 18.04 -29.19
CA ASP A 149 11.65 18.03 -27.73
C ASP A 149 13.16 18.18 -27.45
N SER A 150 14.03 17.56 -28.25
CA SER A 150 15.48 17.75 -28.13
C SER A 150 15.88 19.23 -28.31
N ALA A 151 15.34 19.90 -29.32
CA ALA A 151 15.52 21.33 -29.53
C ALA A 151 14.81 22.18 -28.46
N ALA A 152 13.72 21.71 -27.86
CA ALA A 152 13.04 22.37 -26.76
C ALA A 152 13.79 22.20 -25.43
N ARG A 153 14.54 21.11 -25.21
CA ARG A 153 15.51 20.97 -24.11
C ARG A 153 16.64 21.98 -24.29
N VAL A 154 17.21 22.08 -25.50
CA VAL A 154 18.26 23.07 -25.83
C VAL A 154 17.76 24.52 -25.69
N LYS A 155 16.48 24.80 -26.00
CA LYS A 155 15.88 26.13 -25.78
C LYS A 155 15.56 26.42 -24.31
N ARG A 156 15.07 25.45 -23.53
CA ARG A 156 14.85 25.57 -22.07
C ARG A 156 16.17 25.87 -21.33
N LYS A 157 17.27 25.22 -21.74
CA LYS A 157 18.66 25.50 -21.33
C LYS A 157 19.13 26.97 -21.49
N ARG A 158 18.35 27.86 -22.13
CA ARG A 158 18.67 29.29 -22.27
C ARG A 158 17.88 30.22 -21.35
N CYS A 159 16.90 29.72 -20.59
CA CYS A 159 16.12 30.51 -19.62
C CYS A 159 16.02 29.88 -18.22
N GLU A 160 16.38 28.61 -18.05
CA GLU A 160 16.50 27.97 -16.74
C GLU A 160 17.94 28.11 -16.22
N ALA A 161 18.09 28.55 -14.96
CA ALA A 161 19.39 28.92 -14.38
C ALA A 161 20.16 27.70 -13.87
N GLN A 162 20.84 27.00 -14.79
CA GLN A 162 21.95 26.06 -14.53
C GLN A 162 21.82 25.19 -13.27
N GLY A 163 20.74 24.41 -13.20
CA GLY A 163 20.83 23.07 -12.59
C GLY A 163 21.85 22.25 -13.38
N GLU A 164 22.68 21.47 -12.69
CA GLU A 164 23.77 20.72 -13.31
C GLU A 164 23.25 19.59 -14.23
N SER A 165 24.09 19.12 -15.15
CA SER A 165 23.64 18.44 -16.37
C SER A 165 24.15 17.01 -16.48
N CYS A 166 23.35 16.07 -15.98
CA CYS A 166 23.55 14.63 -16.11
C CYS A 166 24.10 14.26 -17.49
N SER A 167 25.23 13.55 -17.52
CA SER A 167 25.87 13.17 -18.77
C SER A 167 24.98 12.20 -19.56
N PRO A 168 24.79 12.40 -20.88
CA PRO A 168 24.16 11.39 -21.73
C PRO A 168 24.86 10.03 -21.67
N ALA A 169 26.13 9.97 -21.24
CA ALA A 169 26.88 8.72 -21.03
C ALA A 169 26.27 7.82 -19.95
N ASP A 170 25.67 8.36 -18.88
CA ASP A 170 24.97 7.58 -17.86
C ASP A 170 23.64 6.97 -18.36
N TRP A 171 23.19 7.38 -19.55
CA TRP A 171 22.02 6.85 -20.25
C TRP A 171 22.39 5.83 -21.34
N ILE A 172 23.66 5.46 -21.50
CA ILE A 172 24.07 4.38 -22.41
C ILE A 172 23.49 3.04 -21.90
N ARG A 173 22.85 2.30 -22.80
CA ARG A 173 22.37 0.93 -22.56
C ARG A 173 23.56 0.00 -22.40
N LYS A 174 23.52 -0.90 -21.41
CA LYS A 174 24.46 -2.03 -21.34
C LYS A 174 24.01 -3.13 -22.30
N ASP A 175 24.96 -3.77 -22.96
CA ASP A 175 24.71 -4.90 -23.86
C ASP A 175 23.86 -5.98 -23.16
N GLU A 176 22.94 -6.60 -23.91
CA GLU A 176 21.92 -7.55 -23.45
C GLU A 176 20.97 -7.08 -22.33
N TRP A 177 21.04 -5.83 -21.85
CA TRP A 177 20.10 -5.32 -20.85
C TRP A 177 18.79 -4.83 -21.48
N PRO A 178 17.61 -5.07 -20.87
CA PRO A 178 16.34 -4.53 -21.38
C PRO A 178 16.24 -3.00 -21.23
N VAL A 179 15.42 -2.38 -22.08
CA VAL A 179 15.23 -0.92 -22.14
C VAL A 179 14.10 -0.50 -21.18
N GLY A 180 14.35 0.52 -20.35
CA GLY A 180 13.33 1.12 -19.49
C GLY A 180 12.37 2.08 -20.23
N ILE A 181 11.28 2.49 -19.59
CA ILE A 181 10.33 3.47 -20.13
C ILE A 181 10.31 4.70 -19.23
N ARG A 182 10.41 5.90 -19.80
CA ARG A 182 10.32 7.16 -19.04
C ARG A 182 8.90 7.38 -18.53
N ASN A 183 8.75 7.68 -17.23
CA ASN A 183 7.48 8.13 -16.67
C ASN A 183 7.15 9.55 -17.17
N VAL A 184 5.99 9.72 -17.80
CA VAL A 184 5.54 11.00 -18.36
C VAL A 184 4.30 11.47 -17.59
N GLY A 185 4.54 11.98 -16.38
CA GLY A 185 3.51 12.57 -15.52
C GLY A 185 2.51 11.56 -14.94
N ASN A 186 2.96 10.73 -14.00
CA ASN A 186 2.17 9.71 -13.29
C ASN A 186 1.57 8.65 -14.24
N THR A 187 2.37 8.22 -15.23
CA THR A 187 1.99 7.23 -16.26
C THR A 187 2.75 5.90 -16.14
N CYS A 188 3.27 5.58 -14.95
CA CYS A 188 3.91 4.29 -14.66
C CYS A 188 2.99 3.06 -14.89
N TRP A 189 1.66 3.25 -14.85
CA TRP A 189 0.70 2.22 -15.29
C TRP A 189 0.90 1.82 -16.76
N PHE A 190 1.22 2.79 -17.64
CA PHE A 190 1.56 2.54 -19.03
C PHE A 190 2.87 1.76 -19.12
N SER A 191 3.91 2.20 -18.38
CA SER A 191 5.20 1.50 -18.32
C SER A 191 5.04 0.02 -17.94
N ALA A 192 4.29 -0.28 -16.87
CA ALA A 192 4.10 -1.64 -16.36
C ALA A 192 3.36 -2.54 -17.36
N VAL A 193 2.26 -2.06 -17.95
CA VAL A 193 1.47 -2.79 -18.95
C VAL A 193 2.27 -3.00 -20.24
N ILE A 194 2.90 -1.96 -20.77
CA ILE A 194 3.63 -2.03 -22.04
C ILE A 194 4.85 -2.92 -21.95
N GLN A 195 5.63 -2.87 -20.86
CA GLN A 195 6.73 -3.82 -20.64
C GLN A 195 6.22 -5.26 -20.60
N SER A 196 5.14 -5.51 -19.85
CA SER A 196 4.54 -6.86 -19.72
C SER A 196 4.10 -7.43 -21.06
N LEU A 197 3.53 -6.61 -21.95
CA LEU A 197 3.11 -7.02 -23.29
C LEU A 197 4.29 -7.11 -24.28
N PHE A 198 5.27 -6.20 -24.20
CA PHE A 198 6.47 -6.21 -25.04
C PHE A 198 7.33 -7.46 -24.83
N HIS A 199 7.40 -7.95 -23.60
CA HIS A 199 8.17 -9.15 -23.24
C HIS A 199 7.46 -10.48 -23.56
N LEU A 200 6.28 -10.47 -24.20
CA LEU A 200 5.71 -11.60 -24.92
C LEU A 200 6.22 -11.61 -26.38
N PRO A 201 7.14 -12.51 -26.79
CA PRO A 201 7.71 -12.50 -28.16
C PRO A 201 6.65 -12.58 -29.27
N VAL A 202 5.61 -13.39 -29.08
CA VAL A 202 4.47 -13.49 -30.02
C VAL A 202 3.73 -12.16 -30.20
N PHE A 203 3.48 -11.40 -29.13
CA PHE A 203 2.83 -10.09 -29.21
C PHE A 203 3.75 -9.05 -29.84
N ARG A 204 5.03 -9.05 -29.45
CA ARG A 204 6.08 -8.19 -30.02
C ARG A 204 6.19 -8.37 -31.54
N ARG A 205 6.20 -9.61 -32.03
CA ARG A 205 6.15 -9.94 -33.46
C ARG A 205 4.92 -9.36 -34.16
N LEU A 206 3.73 -9.56 -33.59
CA LEU A 206 2.48 -9.05 -34.16
C LEU A 206 2.52 -7.52 -34.30
N VAL A 207 2.96 -6.80 -33.27
CA VAL A 207 3.06 -5.33 -33.28
C VAL A 207 4.10 -4.82 -34.28
N LEU A 208 5.31 -5.42 -34.29
CA LEU A 208 6.39 -5.00 -35.19
C LEU A 208 6.07 -5.27 -36.67
N ASN A 209 5.34 -6.35 -36.98
CA ASN A 209 4.97 -6.74 -38.34
C ASN A 209 3.60 -6.19 -38.80
N TYR A 210 2.93 -5.37 -37.98
CA TYR A 210 1.63 -4.78 -38.31
C TYR A 210 1.71 -3.76 -39.46
N CYS A 211 1.05 -4.07 -40.58
CA CYS A 211 0.96 -3.21 -41.77
C CYS A 211 -0.51 -3.09 -42.24
N LEU A 212 -0.93 -1.89 -42.62
CA LEU A 212 -2.23 -1.67 -43.31
C LEU A 212 -2.03 -1.58 -44.81
N SER A 213 -3.08 -1.87 -45.60
CA SER A 213 -3.07 -1.54 -47.02
C SER A 213 -3.42 -0.06 -47.27
N GLU A 214 -2.77 0.53 -48.26
CA GLU A 214 -2.95 1.91 -48.73
C GLU A 214 -4.44 2.27 -48.95
N ARG A 215 -5.19 1.35 -49.55
CA ARG A 215 -6.63 1.48 -49.84
C ARG A 215 -7.52 1.57 -48.60
N ILE A 216 -7.02 1.18 -47.42
CA ILE A 216 -7.72 1.31 -46.14
C ILE A 216 -7.31 2.64 -45.49
N LEU A 217 -6.02 2.97 -45.52
CA LEU A 217 -5.49 4.25 -45.06
C LEU A 217 -6.19 5.45 -45.76
N GLU A 218 -6.38 5.37 -47.08
CA GLU A 218 -7.09 6.38 -47.89
C GLU A 218 -8.61 6.47 -47.64
N LYS A 219 -9.23 5.44 -47.06
CA LYS A 219 -10.64 5.44 -46.63
C LYS A 219 -10.79 6.03 -45.23
N CYS A 220 -9.82 5.80 -44.35
CA CYS A 220 -9.73 6.35 -43.00
C CYS A 220 -9.30 7.84 -42.99
N LYS A 221 -9.93 8.67 -43.84
CA LYS A 221 -9.66 10.12 -43.95
C LYS A 221 -10.06 10.93 -42.71
N SER A 222 -10.88 10.37 -41.82
CA SER A 222 -10.90 10.77 -40.40
C SER A 222 -9.83 9.96 -39.66
N HIS A 223 -8.84 10.62 -39.08
CA HIS A 223 -7.73 9.97 -38.37
C HIS A 223 -8.27 9.14 -37.19
N SER A 224 -8.38 7.83 -37.37
CA SER A 224 -8.86 6.93 -36.33
C SER A 224 -7.77 6.75 -35.27
N ARG A 225 -8.06 7.16 -34.03
CA ARG A 225 -7.03 7.29 -32.97
C ARG A 225 -6.32 5.99 -32.64
N ASN A 226 -7.00 4.84 -32.78
CA ASN A 226 -6.39 3.52 -32.65
C ASN A 226 -5.31 3.23 -33.71
N ILE A 227 -5.48 3.67 -34.96
CA ILE A 227 -4.48 3.49 -36.03
C ILE A 227 -3.22 4.34 -35.74
N ALA A 228 -3.41 5.60 -35.34
CA ALA A 228 -2.30 6.47 -34.96
C ALA A 228 -1.57 5.93 -33.72
N PHE A 229 -2.31 5.53 -32.69
CA PHE A 229 -1.72 4.91 -31.49
C PHE A 229 -0.95 3.63 -31.82
N MET A 230 -1.48 2.77 -32.70
CA MET A 230 -0.80 1.56 -33.13
C MET A 230 0.49 1.84 -33.91
N GLN A 231 0.55 2.95 -34.65
CA GLN A 231 1.79 3.40 -35.31
C GLN A 231 2.83 3.87 -34.29
N GLU A 232 2.47 4.70 -33.32
CA GLU A 232 3.38 5.14 -32.26
C GLU A 232 3.84 3.97 -31.36
N LEU A 233 2.94 3.03 -31.05
CA LEU A 233 3.28 1.79 -30.31
C LEU A 233 4.28 0.94 -31.10
N ARG A 234 4.14 0.83 -32.43
CA ARG A 234 5.07 0.12 -33.31
C ARG A 234 6.45 0.79 -33.37
N CYS A 235 6.50 2.12 -33.36
CA CYS A 235 7.75 2.89 -33.23
C CYS A 235 8.41 2.69 -31.85
N LEU A 236 7.63 2.77 -30.77
CA LEU A 236 8.10 2.54 -29.40
C LEU A 236 8.68 1.12 -29.24
N PHE A 237 8.00 0.10 -29.77
CA PHE A 237 8.47 -1.28 -29.74
C PHE A 237 9.80 -1.45 -30.49
N ALA A 238 9.98 -0.76 -31.63
CA ALA A 238 11.26 -0.79 -32.36
C ALA A 238 12.41 -0.20 -31.52
N LEU A 239 12.18 0.92 -30.83
CA LEU A 239 13.15 1.54 -29.93
C LEU A 239 13.45 0.66 -28.71
N MET A 240 12.44 0.02 -28.10
CA MET A 240 12.62 -0.91 -26.98
C MET A 240 13.45 -2.15 -27.36
N VAL A 241 13.36 -2.61 -28.61
CA VAL A 241 14.25 -3.66 -29.13
C VAL A 241 15.67 -3.13 -29.31
N GLY A 242 15.85 -2.08 -30.12
CA GLY A 242 17.14 -1.76 -30.73
C GLY A 242 17.82 -0.45 -30.32
N SER A 243 17.24 0.34 -29.41
CA SER A 243 17.89 1.58 -28.96
C SER A 243 19.14 1.28 -28.13
N THR A 244 20.15 2.12 -28.28
CA THR A 244 21.38 2.20 -27.47
C THR A 244 21.22 3.10 -26.24
N ARG A 245 20.05 3.75 -26.08
CA ARG A 245 19.66 4.41 -24.83
C ARG A 245 19.10 3.38 -23.85
N ARG A 246 19.44 3.56 -22.57
CA ARG A 246 18.98 2.75 -21.43
C ARG A 246 17.46 2.82 -21.23
N PHE A 247 16.81 3.90 -21.64
CA PHE A 247 15.37 4.07 -21.59
C PHE A 247 14.86 4.83 -22.81
N VAL A 248 13.58 4.65 -23.12
CA VAL A 248 12.86 5.33 -24.20
C VAL A 248 11.74 6.21 -23.65
N ASP A 249 11.33 7.21 -24.43
CA ASP A 249 10.26 8.13 -24.06
C ASP A 249 8.92 7.71 -24.71
N PRO A 250 7.86 7.42 -23.93
CA PRO A 250 6.58 6.97 -24.46
C PRO A 250 5.63 8.11 -24.86
N SER A 251 6.04 9.38 -24.72
CA SER A 251 5.14 10.55 -24.79
C SER A 251 4.18 10.53 -25.97
N ALA A 252 4.63 10.27 -27.19
CA ALA A 252 3.79 10.28 -28.38
C ALA A 252 2.60 9.29 -28.31
N ALA A 253 2.83 8.08 -27.79
CA ALA A 253 1.77 7.08 -27.59
C ALA A 253 0.86 7.46 -26.40
N VAL A 254 1.43 8.00 -25.33
CA VAL A 254 0.72 8.41 -24.11
C VAL A 254 -0.20 9.61 -24.35
N GLU A 255 0.19 10.58 -25.17
CA GLU A 255 -0.67 11.75 -25.47
C GLU A 255 -1.91 11.36 -26.29
N LEU A 256 -1.78 10.41 -27.24
CA LEU A 256 -2.90 9.87 -28.01
C LEU A 256 -3.93 9.13 -27.13
N LEU A 257 -3.47 8.47 -26.06
CA LEU A 257 -4.32 7.86 -25.04
C LEU A 257 -4.98 8.90 -24.14
N ARG A 258 -4.18 9.83 -23.57
CA ARG A 258 -4.67 10.91 -22.70
C ARG A 258 -5.81 11.69 -23.33
N ASP A 259 -5.74 11.91 -24.64
CA ASP A 259 -6.76 12.63 -25.41
C ASP A 259 -8.02 11.80 -25.74
N ALA A 260 -7.99 10.48 -25.57
CA ALA A 260 -9.17 9.61 -25.59
C ALA A 260 -9.93 9.58 -24.26
N PHE A 261 -9.23 9.66 -23.12
CA PHE A 261 -9.85 9.57 -21.79
C PHE A 261 -10.45 10.88 -21.25
N ARG A 262 -10.28 12.03 -21.94
CA ARG A 262 -10.76 13.37 -21.50
C ARG A 262 -12.29 13.53 -21.27
N SER A 263 -13.07 12.47 -21.39
CA SER A 263 -14.50 12.43 -20.99
C SER A 263 -14.73 12.04 -19.52
N SER A 264 -13.68 11.67 -18.78
CA SER A 264 -13.70 11.39 -17.34
C SER A 264 -12.72 12.29 -16.60
N GLU A 265 -13.15 12.88 -15.48
CA GLU A 265 -12.26 13.62 -14.56
C GLU A 265 -11.68 12.72 -13.46
N ALA A 266 -11.91 11.40 -13.53
CA ALA A 266 -11.28 10.41 -12.65
C ALA A 266 -9.84 10.10 -13.11
N GLN A 267 -8.98 9.75 -12.14
CA GLN A 267 -7.65 9.20 -12.42
C GLN A 267 -7.82 7.78 -12.96
N GLN A 268 -7.16 7.47 -14.08
CA GLN A 268 -7.30 6.19 -14.79
C GLN A 268 -6.65 5.04 -14.01
N ASP A 269 -7.36 3.91 -13.92
CA ASP A 269 -6.86 2.67 -13.32
C ASP A 269 -6.26 1.73 -14.38
N VAL A 270 -5.40 0.80 -13.97
CA VAL A 270 -4.71 -0.13 -14.88
C VAL A 270 -5.70 -0.96 -15.70
N SER A 271 -6.80 -1.44 -15.12
CA SER A 271 -7.82 -2.22 -15.84
C SER A 271 -8.50 -1.40 -16.94
N GLU A 272 -8.86 -0.14 -16.69
CA GLU A 272 -9.44 0.73 -17.72
C GLU A 272 -8.46 0.90 -18.90
N PHE A 273 -7.16 1.04 -18.61
CA PHE A 273 -6.15 1.08 -19.66
C PHE A 273 -5.94 -0.25 -20.37
N THR A 274 -5.80 -1.40 -19.68
CA THR A 274 -5.57 -2.69 -20.34
C THR A 274 -6.73 -3.07 -21.23
N HIS A 275 -7.97 -2.88 -20.77
CA HIS A 275 -9.15 -3.04 -21.61
C HIS A 275 -9.11 -2.10 -22.81
N LYS A 276 -8.81 -0.80 -22.61
CA LYS A 276 -8.86 0.15 -23.74
C LYS A 276 -7.74 -0.03 -24.76
N LEU A 277 -6.59 -0.49 -24.31
CA LEU A 277 -5.47 -0.92 -25.14
C LEU A 277 -5.87 -2.13 -26.00
N LEU A 278 -6.44 -3.17 -25.39
CA LEU A 278 -6.85 -4.39 -26.09
C LEU A 278 -8.00 -4.13 -27.09
N ASP A 279 -9.00 -3.31 -26.74
CA ASP A 279 -10.03 -2.82 -27.67
C ASP A 279 -9.41 -2.22 -28.95
N TRP A 280 -8.48 -1.27 -28.78
CA TRP A 280 -7.87 -0.54 -29.88
C TRP A 280 -6.96 -1.41 -30.75
N LEU A 281 -6.29 -2.40 -30.13
CA LEU A 281 -5.52 -3.41 -30.84
C LEU A 281 -6.43 -4.38 -31.59
N GLU A 282 -7.54 -4.84 -31.00
CA GLU A 282 -8.51 -5.67 -31.70
C GLU A 282 -9.04 -4.96 -32.96
N ASP A 283 -9.53 -3.72 -32.82
CA ASP A 283 -10.01 -2.91 -33.95
C ASP A 283 -8.91 -2.71 -35.02
N ALA A 284 -7.66 -2.44 -34.62
CA ALA A 284 -6.56 -2.22 -35.54
C ALA A 284 -6.21 -3.48 -36.33
N PHE A 285 -6.06 -4.63 -35.67
CA PHE A 285 -5.78 -5.90 -36.34
C PHE A 285 -6.97 -6.43 -37.15
N GLN A 286 -8.22 -6.12 -36.76
CA GLN A 286 -9.41 -6.42 -37.56
C GLN A 286 -9.42 -5.61 -38.87
N LEU A 287 -8.94 -4.37 -38.86
CA LEU A 287 -8.80 -3.53 -40.05
C LEU A 287 -7.62 -3.94 -40.95
N ALA A 288 -6.60 -4.61 -40.42
CA ALA A 288 -5.50 -5.15 -41.21
C ALA A 288 -5.82 -6.54 -41.82
N ALA A 289 -6.74 -7.29 -41.23
CA ALA A 289 -7.22 -8.55 -41.78
C ALA A 289 -8.04 -8.32 -43.07
N ASN A 290 -7.58 -8.88 -44.20
CA ASN A 290 -8.30 -8.82 -45.48
C ASN A 290 -9.54 -9.74 -45.55
N GLY A 291 -10.01 -10.26 -44.41
CA GLY A 291 -11.11 -11.21 -44.28
C GLY A 291 -12.49 -10.54 -44.26
N ASN A 292 -13.51 -11.32 -43.91
CA ASN A 292 -14.88 -10.83 -43.77
C ASN A 292 -15.02 -10.10 -42.42
N PRO A 293 -15.48 -8.83 -42.35
CA PRO A 293 -15.37 -8.01 -41.13
C PRO A 293 -16.23 -8.49 -39.94
N GLU A 294 -17.13 -9.46 -40.15
CA GLU A 294 -17.92 -10.09 -39.07
C GLU A 294 -17.20 -11.29 -38.41
N ASP A 295 -16.21 -11.90 -39.08
CA ASP A 295 -15.51 -13.09 -38.55
C ASP A 295 -14.29 -12.70 -37.70
N LYS A 296 -14.56 -12.25 -36.47
CA LYS A 296 -13.52 -11.95 -35.45
C LYS A 296 -12.58 -13.12 -35.12
N LYS A 297 -12.89 -14.34 -35.55
CA LYS A 297 -12.13 -15.57 -35.26
C LYS A 297 -10.73 -15.59 -35.89
N GLU A 298 -10.51 -14.86 -36.98
CA GLU A 298 -9.20 -14.78 -37.65
C GLU A 298 -8.27 -13.70 -37.05
N ASN A 299 -8.77 -12.88 -36.12
CA ASN A 299 -8.00 -11.79 -35.53
C ASN A 299 -6.95 -12.33 -34.54
N PRO A 300 -5.64 -12.05 -34.74
CA PRO A 300 -4.58 -12.63 -33.91
C PRO A 300 -4.63 -12.15 -32.45
N MET A 301 -5.15 -10.95 -32.19
CA MET A 301 -5.28 -10.45 -30.80
C MET A 301 -6.42 -11.16 -30.06
N VAL A 302 -7.54 -11.43 -30.75
CA VAL A 302 -8.63 -12.25 -30.22
C VAL A 302 -8.17 -13.69 -29.98
N GLN A 303 -7.36 -14.24 -30.89
CA GLN A 303 -6.79 -15.59 -30.71
C GLN A 303 -5.81 -15.69 -29.54
N LEU A 304 -5.05 -14.62 -29.25
CA LEU A 304 -3.99 -14.60 -28.23
C LEU A 304 -4.50 -14.35 -26.80
N PHE A 305 -5.44 -13.41 -26.63
CA PHE A 305 -5.90 -12.96 -25.30
C PHE A 305 -7.33 -13.36 -24.93
N TYR A 306 -8.17 -13.83 -25.87
CA TYR A 306 -9.59 -14.07 -25.59
C TYR A 306 -9.99 -15.56 -25.59
N GLY A 307 -10.66 -15.96 -24.51
CA GLY A 307 -11.26 -17.27 -24.31
C GLY A 307 -12.78 -17.23 -24.26
N THR A 308 -13.39 -18.38 -23.96
CA THR A 308 -14.83 -18.51 -23.70
C THR A 308 -15.09 -19.38 -22.48
N PHE A 309 -16.15 -19.07 -21.74
CA PHE A 309 -16.70 -19.91 -20.68
C PHE A 309 -18.18 -20.20 -20.91
N VAL A 310 -18.66 -21.31 -20.36
CA VAL A 310 -20.08 -21.68 -20.27
C VAL A 310 -20.61 -21.16 -18.94
N ALA A 311 -21.65 -20.33 -18.96
CA ALA A 311 -22.40 -19.92 -17.79
C ALA A 311 -23.65 -20.80 -17.64
N GLN A 312 -23.68 -21.66 -16.63
CA GLN A 312 -24.75 -22.61 -16.37
C GLN A 312 -25.62 -22.16 -15.19
N ARG A 313 -26.88 -21.83 -15.45
CA ARG A 313 -27.85 -21.43 -14.42
C ARG A 313 -28.96 -22.45 -14.28
N THR A 314 -29.18 -22.93 -13.06
CA THR A 314 -30.27 -23.86 -12.74
C THR A 314 -31.45 -23.06 -12.18
N HIS A 315 -32.57 -23.02 -12.89
CA HIS A 315 -33.77 -22.30 -12.45
C HIS A 315 -35.01 -23.20 -12.56
N ALA A 316 -35.70 -23.43 -11.43
CA ALA A 316 -36.88 -24.29 -11.33
C ALA A 316 -36.72 -25.68 -12.00
N GLY A 317 -35.56 -26.31 -11.78
CA GLY A 317 -35.23 -27.64 -12.33
C GLY A 317 -34.90 -27.65 -13.83
N LYS A 318 -34.76 -26.49 -14.48
CA LYS A 318 -34.24 -26.38 -15.84
C LYS A 318 -32.87 -25.72 -15.84
N THR A 319 -31.91 -26.39 -16.47
CA THR A 319 -30.56 -25.86 -16.71
C THR A 319 -30.59 -25.00 -17.97
N LEU A 320 -30.09 -23.76 -17.86
CA LEU A 320 -29.87 -22.84 -18.97
C LEU A 320 -28.36 -22.58 -19.08
N SER A 321 -27.78 -22.89 -20.25
CA SER A 321 -26.37 -22.64 -20.54
C SER A 321 -26.23 -21.49 -21.54
N ASN A 322 -25.43 -20.48 -21.20
CA ASN A 322 -24.95 -19.46 -22.13
C ASN A 322 -23.45 -19.67 -22.41
N ILE A 323 -22.93 -19.16 -23.54
CA ILE A 323 -21.48 -19.13 -23.81
C ILE A 323 -21.07 -17.66 -23.91
N GLU A 324 -20.10 -17.27 -23.08
CA GLU A 324 -19.66 -15.89 -22.93
C GLU A 324 -18.15 -15.80 -23.23
N GLN A 325 -17.74 -14.72 -23.89
CA GLN A 325 -16.35 -14.45 -24.24
C GLN A 325 -15.71 -13.59 -23.14
N PHE A 326 -14.45 -13.88 -22.82
CA PHE A 326 -13.65 -13.10 -21.87
C PHE A 326 -12.26 -12.84 -22.43
N GLY A 327 -11.61 -11.77 -21.98
CA GLY A 327 -10.18 -11.51 -22.18
C GLY A 327 -9.48 -11.62 -20.84
N GLN A 328 -9.39 -10.49 -20.14
CA GLN A 328 -9.06 -10.41 -18.73
C GLN A 328 -10.21 -11.00 -17.88
N TYR A 329 -9.90 -11.89 -16.93
CA TYR A 329 -10.88 -12.52 -16.03
C TYR A 329 -10.80 -11.89 -14.63
N PRO A 330 -11.84 -11.19 -14.14
CA PRO A 330 -11.79 -10.49 -12.86
C PRO A 330 -12.04 -11.42 -11.67
N LEU A 331 -11.24 -11.24 -10.61
CA LEU A 331 -11.25 -12.03 -9.39
C LEU A 331 -11.30 -11.13 -8.15
N GLN A 332 -12.23 -11.39 -7.23
CA GLN A 332 -12.35 -10.65 -5.97
C GLN A 332 -11.43 -11.26 -4.91
N VAL A 333 -10.51 -10.48 -4.36
CA VAL A 333 -9.46 -10.98 -3.44
C VAL A 333 -9.95 -11.19 -2.00
N ASN A 334 -11.09 -10.61 -1.63
CA ASN A 334 -11.63 -10.74 -0.27
C ASN A 334 -11.99 -12.20 0.08
N GLY A 335 -11.89 -12.57 1.35
CA GLY A 335 -12.18 -13.92 1.85
C GLY A 335 -11.07 -14.95 1.56
N PHE A 336 -10.58 -15.03 0.33
CA PHE A 336 -9.67 -16.10 -0.15
C PHE A 336 -8.21 -15.92 0.26
N ASN A 337 -7.44 -17.01 0.28
CA ASN A 337 -6.03 -17.04 0.71
C ASN A 337 -5.06 -17.31 -0.45
N ASN A 338 -5.55 -17.96 -1.50
CA ASN A 338 -4.78 -18.33 -2.70
C ASN A 338 -5.62 -18.16 -3.97
N LEU A 339 -4.93 -18.11 -5.12
CA LEU A 339 -5.54 -17.96 -6.44
C LEU A 339 -6.53 -19.09 -6.77
N ASP A 340 -6.22 -20.32 -6.35
CA ASP A 340 -7.09 -21.48 -6.57
C ASP A 340 -8.46 -21.38 -5.87
N GLU A 341 -8.48 -20.92 -4.61
CA GLU A 341 -9.70 -20.59 -3.85
C GLU A 341 -10.47 -19.43 -4.49
N CYS A 342 -9.75 -18.40 -4.93
CA CYS A 342 -10.32 -17.19 -5.53
C CYS A 342 -11.00 -17.49 -6.89
N LEU A 343 -10.36 -18.33 -7.71
CA LEU A 343 -10.96 -18.88 -8.92
C LEU A 343 -12.16 -19.78 -8.60
N GLU A 344 -12.06 -20.69 -7.63
CA GLU A 344 -13.18 -21.56 -7.26
C GLU A 344 -14.42 -20.76 -6.83
N GLY A 345 -14.24 -19.68 -6.06
CA GLY A 345 -15.32 -18.75 -5.70
C GLY A 345 -15.87 -17.96 -6.90
N ALA A 346 -15.01 -17.57 -7.86
CA ALA A 346 -15.44 -16.90 -9.08
C ALA A 346 -16.08 -17.83 -10.13
N MET A 347 -15.92 -19.15 -10.01
CA MET A 347 -16.62 -20.15 -10.84
C MET A 347 -17.98 -20.57 -10.26
N ILE A 348 -18.26 -20.31 -8.97
CA ILE A 348 -19.49 -20.73 -8.28
C ILE A 348 -20.19 -19.52 -7.65
N GLU A 349 -21.13 -18.91 -8.38
CA GLU A 349 -22.00 -17.84 -7.88
C GLU A 349 -23.12 -18.45 -7.00
N GLY A 350 -22.77 -18.75 -5.74
CA GLY A 350 -23.68 -19.24 -4.71
C GLY A 350 -24.14 -18.16 -3.72
N GLU A 351 -25.46 -17.99 -3.59
CA GLU A 351 -26.16 -17.26 -2.52
C GLU A 351 -25.64 -15.85 -2.16
N ILE A 352 -25.85 -14.88 -3.06
CA ILE A 352 -25.93 -13.46 -2.66
C ILE A 352 -27.24 -13.24 -1.88
N GLU A 353 -27.12 -13.12 -0.56
CA GLU A 353 -28.09 -12.60 0.42
C GLU A 353 -29.58 -12.55 0.01
N ALA A 354 -30.26 -13.70 0.12
CA ALA A 354 -31.72 -13.78 0.04
C ALA A 354 -32.40 -13.23 1.33
N LEU A 355 -32.24 -11.93 1.63
CA LEU A 355 -32.80 -11.25 2.80
C LEU A 355 -34.34 -11.02 2.74
N HIS A 356 -35.05 -11.76 1.88
CA HIS A 356 -36.51 -11.85 1.89
C HIS A 356 -36.94 -13.32 2.01
N LEU A 357 -37.74 -13.60 3.03
CA LEU A 357 -38.26 -14.93 3.36
C LEU A 357 -39.25 -15.44 2.29
N ASP A 358 -39.51 -16.75 2.30
CA ASP A 358 -40.54 -17.46 1.53
C ASP A 358 -40.38 -17.58 0.00
N GLN A 359 -39.34 -18.30 -0.46
CA GLN A 359 -39.55 -19.40 -1.43
C GLN A 359 -38.36 -20.38 -1.57
N THR A 360 -38.66 -21.68 -1.61
CA THR A 360 -37.69 -22.79 -1.68
C THR A 360 -37.34 -23.17 -3.12
N ILE A 361 -36.54 -22.35 -3.81
CA ILE A 361 -35.87 -22.74 -5.07
C ILE A 361 -34.42 -22.22 -5.04
N SER A 362 -33.43 -23.11 -4.91
CA SER A 362 -32.01 -22.76 -5.00
C SER A 362 -31.59 -22.54 -6.46
N SER A 363 -31.39 -21.29 -6.85
CA SER A 363 -30.90 -20.93 -8.19
C SER A 363 -29.38 -20.73 -8.20
N GLY A 364 -28.64 -21.84 -8.30
CA GLY A 364 -27.18 -21.80 -8.50
C GLY A 364 -26.79 -21.32 -9.90
N SER A 365 -25.73 -20.51 -9.98
CA SER A 365 -25.09 -20.06 -11.21
C SER A 365 -23.63 -20.51 -11.18
N GLU A 366 -23.23 -21.37 -12.10
CA GLU A 366 -21.87 -21.91 -12.22
C GLU A 366 -21.23 -21.48 -13.54
N ARG A 367 -19.91 -21.43 -13.57
CA ARG A 367 -19.12 -21.07 -14.75
C ARG A 367 -18.04 -22.13 -14.99
N TRP A 368 -17.80 -22.47 -16.26
CA TRP A 368 -16.83 -23.48 -16.68
C TRP A 368 -16.10 -23.02 -17.94
N PHE A 369 -14.76 -23.00 -17.96
CA PHE A 369 -14.01 -22.57 -19.15
C PHE A 369 -14.16 -23.60 -20.28
N SER A 370 -14.58 -23.16 -21.46
CA SER A 370 -14.69 -24.00 -22.66
C SER A 370 -13.49 -23.83 -23.61
N LYS A 371 -12.93 -22.61 -23.67
CA LYS A 371 -11.67 -22.31 -24.36
C LYS A 371 -10.87 -21.31 -23.52
N LEU A 372 -9.63 -21.64 -23.19
CA LEU A 372 -8.69 -20.69 -22.59
C LEU A 372 -7.90 -19.94 -23.68
N PRO A 373 -7.53 -18.68 -23.45
CA PRO A 373 -6.59 -17.96 -24.31
C PRO A 373 -5.14 -18.42 -24.06
N PRO A 374 -4.26 -18.45 -25.07
CA PRO A 374 -2.84 -18.75 -24.91
C PRO A 374 -2.11 -17.82 -23.92
N VAL A 375 -2.57 -16.58 -23.77
CA VAL A 375 -2.18 -15.64 -22.71
C VAL A 375 -3.40 -15.35 -21.85
N LEU A 376 -3.34 -15.76 -20.58
CA LEU A 376 -4.44 -15.68 -19.62
C LEU A 376 -4.15 -14.62 -18.57
N THR A 377 -4.98 -13.57 -18.53
CA THR A 377 -4.83 -12.46 -17.56
C THR A 377 -5.91 -12.51 -16.49
N PHE A 378 -5.48 -12.40 -15.22
CA PHE A 378 -6.35 -12.31 -14.06
C PHE A 378 -6.25 -10.93 -13.43
N GLU A 379 -7.39 -10.25 -13.23
CA GLU A 379 -7.46 -9.00 -12.48
C GLU A 379 -7.75 -9.31 -11.01
N LEU A 380 -6.93 -8.77 -10.11
CA LEU A 380 -7.03 -8.98 -8.67
C LEU A 380 -7.70 -7.75 -8.03
N SER A 381 -9.03 -7.75 -8.02
CA SER A 381 -9.83 -6.72 -7.37
C SER A 381 -9.58 -6.75 -5.85
N ARG A 382 -8.84 -5.75 -5.39
CA ARG A 382 -8.48 -5.52 -3.98
C ARG A 382 -9.18 -4.29 -3.38
N PHE A 383 -10.07 -3.62 -4.11
CA PHE A 383 -10.76 -2.44 -3.59
C PHE A 383 -12.20 -2.79 -3.20
N GLU A 384 -12.57 -2.55 -1.94
CA GLU A 384 -13.94 -2.68 -1.46
C GLU A 384 -14.42 -1.38 -0.80
N PHE A 385 -15.72 -1.11 -0.88
CA PHE A 385 -16.31 0.06 -0.25
C PHE A 385 -16.50 -0.17 1.26
N ASN A 386 -15.59 0.39 2.07
CA ASN A 386 -15.72 0.32 3.52
C ASN A 386 -16.86 1.25 3.98
N GLN A 387 -18.02 0.65 4.29
CA GLN A 387 -19.22 1.37 4.72
C GLN A 387 -19.00 2.23 5.98
N SER A 388 -18.06 1.87 6.85
CA SER A 388 -17.75 2.64 8.06
C SER A 388 -16.89 3.88 7.80
N LEU A 389 -16.09 3.88 6.73
CA LEU A 389 -15.25 5.00 6.31
C LEU A 389 -15.83 5.80 5.12
N GLY A 390 -16.90 5.32 4.50
CA GLY A 390 -17.59 5.99 3.38
C GLY A 390 -16.77 6.08 2.08
N ARG A 391 -15.74 5.23 1.92
CA ARG A 391 -14.78 5.29 0.80
C ARG A 391 -14.31 3.88 0.38
N PRO A 392 -13.84 3.69 -0.87
CA PRO A 392 -13.10 2.48 -1.24
C PRO A 392 -11.79 2.38 -0.45
N GLU A 393 -11.46 1.16 -0.01
CA GLU A 393 -10.26 0.83 0.76
C GLU A 393 -9.55 -0.40 0.16
N LYS A 394 -8.22 -0.45 0.29
CA LYS A 394 -7.39 -1.51 -0.28
C LYS A 394 -7.29 -2.70 0.67
N ILE A 395 -7.58 -3.90 0.17
CA ILE A 395 -7.45 -5.15 0.90
C ILE A 395 -5.97 -5.57 0.89
N HIS A 396 -5.31 -5.25 2.01
CA HIS A 396 -3.93 -5.68 2.30
C HIS A 396 -3.82 -7.16 2.73
N LYS A 397 -4.88 -7.97 2.59
CA LYS A 397 -4.81 -9.42 2.87
C LYS A 397 -3.80 -10.08 1.92
N LYS A 398 -2.98 -10.99 2.47
CA LYS A 398 -2.11 -11.89 1.70
C LYS A 398 -2.96 -12.79 0.78
N LEU A 399 -2.65 -12.78 -0.51
CA LEU A 399 -3.17 -13.72 -1.51
C LEU A 399 -1.97 -14.37 -2.21
N GLU A 400 -1.89 -15.69 -2.14
CA GLU A 400 -0.80 -16.47 -2.74
C GLU A 400 -1.17 -16.92 -4.17
N PHE A 401 -0.22 -16.91 -5.09
CA PHE A 401 -0.43 -17.37 -6.47
C PHE A 401 0.80 -18.15 -6.98
N PRO A 402 0.63 -19.29 -7.67
CA PRO A 402 1.74 -20.15 -8.04
C PRO A 402 2.45 -19.68 -9.31
N GLN A 403 3.72 -20.07 -9.47
CA GLN A 403 4.46 -19.88 -10.72
C GLN A 403 3.89 -20.70 -11.89
N ILE A 404 3.21 -21.82 -11.60
CA ILE A 404 2.48 -22.63 -12.59
C ILE A 404 1.11 -22.97 -12.01
N ILE A 405 0.04 -22.64 -12.73
CA ILE A 405 -1.34 -23.04 -12.40
C ILE A 405 -1.82 -24.11 -13.38
N TYR A 406 -2.56 -25.12 -12.90
CA TYR A 406 -3.15 -26.16 -13.74
C TYR A 406 -4.65 -25.91 -13.92
N MET A 407 -5.03 -25.50 -15.13
CA MET A 407 -6.39 -25.02 -15.39
C MET A 407 -7.43 -26.13 -15.60
N ASP A 408 -7.01 -27.40 -15.58
CA ASP A 408 -7.88 -28.57 -15.76
C ASP A 408 -9.09 -28.61 -14.82
N ARG A 409 -8.91 -28.17 -13.57
CA ARG A 409 -10.00 -28.15 -12.57
C ARG A 409 -11.13 -27.16 -12.88
N TYR A 410 -10.92 -26.24 -13.81
CA TYR A 410 -11.89 -25.21 -14.20
C TYR A 410 -12.44 -25.40 -15.63
N LEU A 411 -12.02 -26.44 -16.35
CA LEU A 411 -12.42 -26.71 -17.74
C LEU A 411 -13.69 -27.58 -17.80
N ASP A 412 -14.64 -27.19 -18.65
CA ASP A 412 -15.94 -27.86 -18.84
C ASP A 412 -15.81 -29.36 -19.22
N LYS A 413 -14.76 -29.72 -19.97
CA LYS A 413 -14.41 -31.13 -20.29
C LYS A 413 -14.22 -32.05 -19.06
N ASN A 414 -13.94 -31.49 -17.89
CA ASN A 414 -13.67 -32.22 -16.64
C ASN A 414 -14.80 -32.06 -15.60
N ASN A 415 -15.89 -31.36 -15.95
CA ASN A 415 -16.96 -30.91 -15.07
C ASN A 415 -17.50 -32.03 -14.14
N GLU A 416 -17.88 -33.19 -14.69
CA GLU A 416 -18.34 -34.35 -13.91
C GLU A 416 -17.31 -34.84 -12.87
N GLN A 417 -16.02 -34.91 -13.24
CA GLN A 417 -14.95 -35.31 -12.33
C GLN A 417 -14.79 -34.29 -11.20
N ILE A 418 -14.93 -32.99 -11.50
CA ILE A 418 -14.73 -31.91 -10.53
C ILE A 418 -15.93 -31.76 -9.58
N HIS A 419 -17.18 -31.99 -10.01
CA HIS A 419 -18.31 -32.09 -9.09
C HIS A 419 -18.09 -33.18 -8.02
N ASN A 420 -17.72 -34.39 -8.43
CA ASN A 420 -17.41 -35.49 -7.50
C ASN A 420 -16.26 -35.11 -6.52
N ARG A 421 -15.24 -34.38 -6.98
CA ARG A 421 -14.14 -33.89 -6.12
C ARG A 421 -14.56 -32.77 -5.19
N ARG A 422 -15.44 -31.86 -5.62
CA ARG A 422 -16.04 -30.79 -4.79
C ARG A 422 -16.85 -31.37 -3.62
N GLU A 423 -17.66 -32.41 -3.87
CA GLU A 423 -18.40 -33.11 -2.81
C GLU A 423 -17.47 -33.79 -1.79
N GLU A 424 -16.44 -34.48 -2.27
CA GLU A 424 -15.43 -35.11 -1.40
C GLU A 424 -14.63 -34.07 -0.58
N VAL A 425 -14.24 -32.94 -1.19
CA VAL A 425 -13.61 -31.81 -0.49
C VAL A 425 -14.53 -31.24 0.59
N LYS A 426 -15.82 -31.08 0.30
CA LYS A 426 -16.80 -30.63 1.30
C LYS A 426 -16.88 -31.62 2.47
N ARG A 427 -17.04 -32.92 2.18
CA ARG A 427 -17.09 -34.00 3.17
C ARG A 427 -15.83 -34.05 4.04
N LEU A 428 -14.64 -33.88 3.44
CA LEU A 428 -13.36 -33.85 4.16
C LEU A 428 -13.19 -32.57 4.99
N LYS A 429 -13.60 -31.39 4.49
CA LYS A 429 -13.61 -30.15 5.27
C LYS A 429 -14.56 -30.22 6.48
N GLU A 430 -15.75 -30.79 6.32
CA GLU A 430 -16.68 -31.04 7.43
C GLU A 430 -16.07 -31.98 8.48
N GLN A 431 -15.39 -33.05 8.06
CA GLN A 431 -14.66 -33.94 8.98
C GLN A 431 -13.48 -33.26 9.66
N LEU A 432 -12.74 -32.41 8.95
CA LEU A 432 -11.63 -31.63 9.49
C LEU A 432 -12.10 -30.69 10.62
N VAL A 433 -13.21 -29.98 10.42
CA VAL A 433 -13.82 -29.10 11.45
C VAL A 433 -14.21 -29.91 12.69
N VAL A 434 -14.84 -31.08 12.54
CA VAL A 434 -15.22 -31.95 13.67
C VAL A 434 -13.99 -32.49 14.41
N LEU A 435 -12.89 -32.80 13.72
CA LEU A 435 -11.63 -33.23 14.34
C LEU A 435 -10.93 -32.08 15.07
N GLN A 436 -10.90 -30.88 14.48
CA GLN A 436 -10.34 -29.67 15.09
C GLN A 436 -11.12 -29.26 16.34
N GLN A 437 -12.46 -29.28 16.31
CA GLN A 437 -13.30 -29.03 17.49
C GLN A 437 -13.00 -30.03 18.62
N LYS A 438 -12.86 -31.33 18.30
CA LYS A 438 -12.48 -32.35 19.28
C LYS A 438 -11.09 -32.12 19.87
N LEU A 439 -10.10 -31.73 19.05
CA LEU A 439 -8.76 -31.38 19.51
C LEU A 439 -8.81 -30.16 20.45
N GLU A 440 -9.60 -29.16 20.10
CA GLU A 440 -9.74 -27.93 20.87
C GLU A 440 -10.38 -28.17 22.24
N CYS A 441 -11.29 -29.15 22.38
CA CYS A 441 -11.81 -29.58 23.68
C CYS A 441 -10.75 -30.15 24.64
N TYR A 442 -9.62 -30.68 24.13
CA TYR A 442 -8.49 -31.12 24.96
C TYR A 442 -7.50 -29.99 25.25
N ARG A 443 -7.34 -29.04 24.32
CA ARG A 443 -6.43 -27.89 24.43
C ARG A 443 -7.00 -26.78 25.33
N ASN A 444 -8.29 -26.52 25.23
CA ASN A 444 -9.03 -25.51 25.98
C ASN A 444 -10.13 -26.19 26.80
N TYR A 445 -9.70 -27.02 27.76
CA TYR A 445 -10.57 -27.73 28.68
C TYR A 445 -10.93 -26.85 29.89
N GLY A 446 -12.15 -26.99 30.39
CA GLY A 446 -12.67 -26.28 31.57
C GLY A 446 -14.04 -25.64 31.34
N SER A 447 -14.81 -25.52 32.42
CA SER A 447 -16.15 -24.91 32.41
C SER A 447 -16.16 -23.42 32.78
N GLY A 448 -15.00 -22.88 33.18
CA GLY A 448 -14.85 -21.47 33.56
C GLY A 448 -14.51 -20.55 32.36
N PRO A 449 -14.37 -19.24 32.61
CA PRO A 449 -13.91 -18.29 31.59
C PRO A 449 -12.44 -18.52 31.22
N THR A 450 -11.61 -18.96 32.16
CA THR A 450 -10.26 -19.46 31.91
C THR A 450 -10.28 -20.96 31.62
N LYS A 451 -9.50 -21.37 30.62
CA LYS A 451 -9.40 -22.74 30.11
C LYS A 451 -7.94 -23.11 29.93
N TYR A 452 -7.62 -24.39 30.09
CA TYR A 452 -6.24 -24.90 30.08
C TYR A 452 -6.16 -26.25 29.36
N PRO A 453 -4.97 -26.67 28.90
CA PRO A 453 -4.80 -28.01 28.33
C PRO A 453 -5.04 -29.10 29.38
N LEU A 454 -5.83 -30.11 29.04
CA LEU A 454 -6.19 -31.19 29.97
C LEU A 454 -4.96 -31.99 30.42
N ALA A 455 -3.97 -32.20 29.54
CA ALA A 455 -2.72 -32.88 29.88
C ALA A 455 -1.90 -32.10 30.94
N ASP A 456 -1.94 -30.77 30.89
CA ASP A 456 -1.18 -29.91 31.82
C ASP A 456 -1.91 -29.80 33.17
N MET A 457 -3.24 -29.70 33.18
CA MET A 457 -4.01 -29.83 34.43
C MET A 457 -3.80 -31.19 35.10
N LEU A 458 -3.77 -32.29 34.35
CA LEU A 458 -3.44 -33.61 34.88
C LEU A 458 -2.01 -33.67 35.43
N GLN A 459 -1.07 -32.87 34.89
CA GLN A 459 0.27 -32.72 35.46
C GLN A 459 0.26 -31.96 36.78
N TYR A 460 -0.32 -30.77 36.83
CA TYR A 460 -0.28 -29.94 38.04
C TYR A 460 -1.03 -30.58 39.21
N VAL A 461 -2.12 -31.33 38.94
CA VAL A 461 -2.82 -32.13 39.96
C VAL A 461 -1.99 -33.33 40.42
N LEU A 462 -1.26 -33.99 39.51
CA LEU A 462 -0.32 -35.08 39.84
C LEU A 462 0.89 -34.59 40.65
N GLU A 463 1.43 -33.42 40.32
CA GLU A 463 2.51 -32.75 41.04
C GLU A 463 2.06 -32.35 42.45
N PHE A 464 0.92 -31.65 42.56
CA PHE A 464 0.28 -31.32 43.85
C PHE A 464 0.08 -32.55 44.73
N ALA A 465 -0.45 -33.65 44.17
CA ALA A 465 -0.62 -34.90 44.92
C ALA A 465 0.72 -35.52 45.36
N CYS A 466 1.81 -35.30 44.61
CA CYS A 466 3.16 -35.75 44.98
C CYS A 466 3.89 -34.79 45.93
N THR A 467 3.41 -33.57 46.17
CA THR A 467 4.00 -32.64 47.14
C THR A 467 3.88 -33.21 48.55
N LYS A 468 4.98 -33.25 49.30
CA LYS A 468 4.94 -33.64 50.71
C LYS A 468 4.39 -32.49 51.55
N PRO A 469 3.44 -32.72 52.49
CA PRO A 469 2.96 -31.66 53.37
C PRO A 469 4.06 -31.20 54.33
N THR A 470 4.46 -29.93 54.21
CA THR A 470 5.36 -29.26 55.15
C THR A 470 4.61 -28.95 56.44
N SER A 471 5.11 -29.41 57.58
CA SER A 471 4.44 -29.29 58.89
C SER A 471 4.63 -27.91 59.53
N VAL A 472 4.05 -26.87 58.93
CA VAL A 472 3.97 -25.51 59.50
C VAL A 472 2.56 -24.96 59.27
N SER A 473 1.79 -24.76 60.34
CA SER A 473 0.48 -24.09 60.28
C SER A 473 0.66 -22.57 60.13
N PRO A 474 -0.12 -21.88 59.29
CA PRO A 474 -0.05 -20.43 59.15
C PRO A 474 -0.79 -19.73 60.31
N ALA A 475 -0.21 -19.76 61.51
CA ALA A 475 -0.78 -19.14 62.70
C ALA A 475 0.30 -18.79 63.75
N GLU A 476 1.01 -17.67 63.56
CA GLU A 476 1.59 -16.93 64.69
C GLU A 476 1.69 -15.44 64.36
N ASP A 477 1.47 -14.60 65.38
CA ASP A 477 1.15 -13.17 65.23
C ASP A 477 2.26 -12.25 65.79
N VAL A 478 2.19 -10.96 65.48
CA VAL A 478 3.27 -9.98 65.69
C VAL A 478 3.64 -9.76 67.17
N ARG A 479 4.94 -9.82 67.56
CA ARG A 479 5.71 -8.70 68.21
C ARG A 479 7.04 -9.02 68.95
N LEU A 480 7.99 -8.09 68.75
CA LEU A 480 8.98 -7.49 69.71
C LEU A 480 10.31 -8.18 70.14
N ALA A 481 11.37 -7.39 69.94
CA ALA A 481 12.47 -7.06 70.88
C ALA A 481 13.72 -7.96 71.08
N ALA A 482 14.77 -7.63 70.30
CA ALA A 482 16.14 -7.26 70.73
C ALA A 482 16.91 -8.04 71.82
N SER A 483 18.14 -8.46 71.48
CA SER A 483 19.39 -8.03 72.17
C SER A 483 20.67 -8.50 71.44
N SER A 484 21.79 -7.83 71.70
CA SER A 484 23.15 -8.21 71.28
C SER A 484 24.08 -8.20 72.52
N PRO A 485 25.25 -8.90 72.50
CA PRO A 485 26.50 -8.20 72.14
C PRO A 485 27.60 -9.07 71.47
N THR A 486 28.69 -8.41 71.07
CA THR A 486 29.95 -8.94 70.46
C THR A 486 31.14 -8.77 71.43
N PRO A 487 32.44 -8.84 71.01
CA PRO A 487 33.26 -9.94 70.44
C PRO A 487 34.42 -10.34 71.42
N PRO A 488 35.59 -10.93 71.02
CA PRO A 488 36.69 -10.18 70.37
C PRO A 488 37.75 -10.94 69.49
N GLY A 489 38.18 -10.29 68.38
CA GLY A 489 39.58 -10.21 67.88
C GLY A 489 40.29 -11.42 67.18
N SER A 490 41.36 -11.22 66.39
CA SER A 490 41.89 -10.00 65.71
C SER A 490 43.09 -10.26 64.75
N ASN A 491 42.96 -9.91 63.44
CA ASN A 491 43.97 -9.36 62.47
C ASN A 491 45.37 -10.03 62.27
N PRO A 492 46.22 -9.67 61.26
CA PRO A 492 46.10 -8.66 60.17
C PRO A 492 46.31 -9.23 58.72
N LYS A 493 46.64 -8.36 57.73
CA LYS A 493 46.73 -8.58 56.25
C LYS A 493 48.17 -8.75 55.70
N HIS A 494 48.28 -8.88 54.35
CA HIS A 494 49.44 -8.66 53.42
C HIS A 494 50.25 -9.91 52.98
N THR A 495 50.68 -10.12 51.71
CA THR A 495 50.45 -9.46 50.38
C THR A 495 50.78 -10.45 49.23
N GLU A 496 50.10 -10.31 48.07
CA GLU A 496 50.41 -10.80 46.68
C GLU A 496 50.77 -12.29 46.36
N GLY A 497 50.26 -12.74 45.21
CA GLY A 497 50.59 -14.01 44.54
C GLY A 497 49.52 -14.34 43.47
N ASN A 498 49.91 -14.46 42.20
CA ASN A 498 49.00 -14.64 41.05
C ASN A 498 49.15 -16.07 40.44
N PRO A 499 48.60 -16.46 39.26
CA PRO A 499 47.60 -17.53 39.27
C PRO A 499 47.95 -18.74 38.38
N ASP A 500 47.80 -19.96 38.90
CA ASP A 500 47.37 -21.10 38.07
C ASP A 500 46.83 -22.26 38.92
N ASP A 501 45.72 -22.85 38.45
CA ASP A 501 45.23 -24.25 38.59
C ASP A 501 43.70 -24.29 38.42
N THR A 502 43.21 -24.00 37.21
CA THR A 502 41.77 -23.94 36.87
C THR A 502 41.14 -25.33 36.70
N ARG A 503 41.17 -26.14 37.76
CA ARG A 503 40.60 -27.49 37.76
C ARG A 503 39.07 -27.46 37.88
N THR A 504 38.40 -27.42 36.74
CA THR A 504 36.92 -27.48 36.67
C THR A 504 36.39 -28.76 37.36
N PRO A 505 35.27 -28.66 38.12
CA PRO A 505 34.67 -29.82 38.75
C PRO A 505 34.12 -30.76 37.68
N ILE A 506 34.55 -32.02 37.69
CA ILE A 506 34.07 -33.05 36.76
C ILE A 506 32.66 -33.46 37.17
N TYR A 507 31.67 -32.75 36.65
CA TYR A 507 30.27 -33.16 36.72
C TYR A 507 30.07 -34.49 35.99
N LYS A 508 29.33 -35.41 36.61
CA LYS A 508 28.92 -36.63 35.93
C LYS A 508 27.84 -36.27 34.91
N PRO A 509 27.76 -36.97 33.77
CA PRO A 509 26.55 -36.92 32.94
C PRO A 509 25.32 -37.14 33.83
N PHE A 510 24.31 -36.28 33.65
CA PHE A 510 23.01 -36.32 34.34
C PHE A 510 22.95 -35.91 35.83
N THR A 511 23.98 -35.29 36.43
CA THR A 511 23.83 -34.64 37.75
C THR A 511 23.39 -33.17 37.65
N GLN A 512 22.22 -32.83 38.17
CA GLN A 512 21.83 -31.43 38.41
C GLN A 512 22.60 -30.87 39.62
N CYS A 513 23.08 -29.62 39.51
CA CYS A 513 24.08 -29.06 40.43
C CYS A 513 23.63 -27.81 41.20
N ARG A 514 22.34 -27.72 41.52
CA ARG A 514 21.78 -26.69 42.41
C ARG A 514 20.73 -27.32 43.33
N ALA A 515 20.89 -27.14 44.63
CA ALA A 515 19.76 -27.28 45.54
C ALA A 515 18.83 -26.07 45.35
N PRO A 516 17.50 -26.22 45.39
CA PRO A 516 16.59 -25.09 45.48
C PRO A 516 16.87 -24.30 46.76
N MET A 517 17.06 -22.99 46.64
CA MET A 517 17.01 -22.06 47.77
C MET A 517 15.57 -21.92 48.27
N ASP A 518 15.39 -21.50 49.52
CA ASP A 518 14.12 -21.54 50.25
C ASP A 518 12.91 -21.01 49.47
N THR A 519 12.10 -21.93 48.95
CA THR A 519 10.80 -21.63 48.35
C THR A 519 9.71 -21.51 49.42
N PRO A 520 8.71 -20.63 49.25
CA PRO A 520 7.53 -20.62 50.12
C PRO A 520 6.83 -22.00 50.13
N PRO A 521 6.11 -22.35 51.22
CA PRO A 521 5.50 -23.67 51.38
C PRO A 521 4.56 -23.96 50.22
N HIS A 522 4.91 -24.98 49.42
CA HIS A 522 4.10 -25.39 48.28
C HIS A 522 2.75 -25.93 48.73
N PRO A 523 1.67 -25.70 47.96
CA PRO A 523 0.40 -26.39 48.14
C PRO A 523 0.61 -27.91 48.16
N ALA A 524 0.14 -28.57 49.21
CA ALA A 524 0.31 -29.99 49.44
C ALA A 524 -0.94 -30.57 50.15
N PRO A 525 -1.31 -31.83 49.90
CA PRO A 525 -2.43 -32.48 50.55
C PRO A 525 -2.20 -32.67 52.06
N HIS A 526 -3.08 -32.10 52.89
CA HIS A 526 -2.91 -32.07 54.35
C HIS A 526 -3.14 -33.40 55.08
N SER A 527 -3.89 -34.36 54.49
CA SER A 527 -4.07 -35.70 55.06
C SER A 527 -4.60 -36.68 54.00
N VAL A 528 -3.76 -37.61 53.52
CA VAL A 528 -4.11 -38.66 52.54
C VAL A 528 -3.34 -39.93 52.89
N THR A 529 -3.93 -41.12 52.74
CA THR A 529 -3.22 -42.38 52.95
C THR A 529 -2.30 -42.73 51.77
N GLU A 530 -1.22 -43.45 52.05
CA GLU A 530 -0.26 -43.93 51.03
C GLU A 530 -0.91 -44.88 49.99
N GLU A 531 -2.07 -45.47 50.30
CA GLU A 531 -2.84 -46.30 49.38
C GLU A 531 -3.74 -45.47 48.45
N GLU A 532 -4.45 -44.48 48.99
CA GLU A 532 -5.22 -43.49 48.21
C GLU A 532 -4.31 -42.69 47.28
N LEU A 533 -3.16 -42.21 47.79
CA LEU A 533 -2.19 -41.46 47.00
C LEU A 533 -1.66 -42.30 45.84
N ARG A 534 -1.33 -43.58 46.07
CA ARG A 534 -0.89 -44.49 45.01
C ARG A 534 -1.97 -44.75 43.97
N PHE A 535 -3.23 -44.88 44.40
CA PHE A 535 -4.38 -45.04 43.49
C PHE A 535 -4.60 -43.79 42.63
N VAL A 536 -4.70 -42.61 43.26
CA VAL A 536 -4.88 -41.31 42.57
C VAL A 536 -3.74 -41.05 41.59
N LYS A 537 -2.49 -41.29 42.00
CA LYS A 537 -1.31 -41.16 41.15
C LYS A 537 -1.39 -42.07 39.91
N THR A 538 -1.75 -43.34 40.09
CA THR A 538 -1.88 -44.30 38.98
C THR A 538 -3.00 -43.89 38.02
N CYS A 539 -4.14 -43.41 38.53
CA CYS A 539 -5.25 -42.93 37.71
C CYS A 539 -4.89 -41.67 36.92
N LEU A 540 -4.31 -40.65 37.56
CA LEU A 540 -3.86 -39.40 36.91
C LEU A 540 -2.79 -39.67 35.84
N GLN A 541 -1.80 -40.51 36.13
CA GLN A 541 -0.77 -40.88 35.17
C GLN A 541 -1.36 -41.63 33.96
N ARG A 542 -2.27 -42.59 34.18
CA ARG A 542 -2.93 -43.31 33.09
C ARG A 542 -3.77 -42.36 32.23
N TRP A 543 -4.60 -41.51 32.85
CA TRP A 543 -5.42 -40.52 32.13
C TRP A 543 -4.57 -39.50 31.37
N ARG A 544 -3.43 -39.05 31.93
CA ARG A 544 -2.49 -38.17 31.21
C ARG A 544 -2.01 -38.84 29.93
N THR A 545 -1.50 -40.07 30.02
CA THR A 545 -1.01 -40.82 28.85
C THR A 545 -2.13 -41.14 27.86
N GLU A 546 -3.34 -41.48 28.32
CA GLU A 546 -4.51 -41.64 27.45
C GLU A 546 -4.85 -40.33 26.70
N VAL A 547 -4.83 -39.18 27.37
CA VAL A 547 -5.09 -37.86 26.75
C VAL A 547 -3.97 -37.50 25.78
N GLU A 548 -2.70 -37.72 26.11
CA GLU A 548 -1.56 -37.45 25.24
C GLU A 548 -1.57 -38.31 23.97
N ILE A 549 -1.89 -39.60 24.08
CA ILE A 549 -2.02 -40.52 22.94
C ILE A 549 -3.23 -40.11 22.07
N ASN A 550 -4.37 -39.79 22.67
CA ASN A 550 -5.55 -39.35 21.93
C ASN A 550 -5.31 -38.01 21.22
N MET A 551 -4.66 -37.05 21.88
CA MET A 551 -4.38 -35.71 21.33
C MET A 551 -3.28 -35.75 20.25
N ASN A 552 -2.10 -36.28 20.58
CA ASN A 552 -0.93 -36.21 19.70
C ASN A 552 -0.85 -37.40 18.72
N GLY A 553 -1.21 -38.61 19.15
CA GLY A 553 -1.13 -39.81 18.31
C GLY A 553 -2.37 -40.02 17.43
N THR A 554 -3.58 -39.79 17.96
CA THR A 554 -4.82 -40.12 17.25
C THR A 554 -5.43 -38.91 16.54
N LEU A 555 -5.68 -37.81 17.25
CA LEU A 555 -6.38 -36.63 16.70
C LEU A 555 -5.52 -35.85 15.72
N LYS A 556 -4.30 -35.42 16.11
CA LYS A 556 -3.38 -34.72 15.20
C LYS A 556 -3.12 -35.53 13.93
N ALA A 557 -2.63 -36.76 14.04
CA ALA A 557 -2.39 -37.61 12.87
C ALA A 557 -3.65 -37.84 11.99
N SER A 558 -4.86 -37.75 12.55
CA SER A 558 -6.11 -37.82 11.75
C SER A 558 -6.45 -36.50 11.06
N ILE A 559 -6.17 -35.37 11.70
CA ILE A 559 -6.21 -34.03 11.08
C ILE A 559 -5.19 -33.99 9.94
N ASP A 560 -3.94 -34.38 10.19
CA ASP A 560 -2.83 -34.35 9.24
C ASP A 560 -3.15 -35.21 7.99
N ARG A 561 -3.72 -36.41 8.17
CA ARG A 561 -4.20 -37.25 7.05
C ARG A 561 -5.34 -36.64 6.26
N VAL A 562 -6.26 -35.91 6.90
CA VAL A 562 -7.37 -35.23 6.21
C VAL A 562 -6.88 -33.99 5.46
N SER A 563 -5.96 -33.21 6.05
CA SER A 563 -5.28 -32.09 5.38
C SER A 563 -4.49 -32.57 4.16
N GLN A 564 -3.68 -33.62 4.30
CA GLN A 564 -2.90 -34.20 3.19
C GLN A 564 -3.81 -34.75 2.08
N ALA A 565 -4.97 -35.32 2.41
CA ALA A 565 -5.96 -35.75 1.43
C ALA A 565 -6.66 -34.58 0.72
N LEU A 566 -6.86 -33.45 1.40
CA LEU A 566 -7.38 -32.20 0.80
C LEU A 566 -6.35 -31.54 -0.12
N GLU A 567 -5.08 -31.47 0.30
CA GLU A 567 -3.96 -30.95 -0.49
C GLU A 567 -3.73 -31.76 -1.77
N GLY A 568 -3.70 -33.10 -1.66
CA GLY A 568 -3.51 -34.00 -2.80
C GLY A 568 -4.72 -34.14 -3.73
N MET A 569 -5.89 -33.60 -3.38
CA MET A 569 -7.17 -33.87 -4.06
C MET A 569 -7.17 -33.54 -5.56
N TYR A 570 -6.42 -32.51 -5.96
CA TYR A 570 -6.34 -32.05 -7.35
C TYR A 570 -4.96 -32.33 -7.98
N SER A 571 -4.04 -33.00 -7.28
CA SER A 571 -2.70 -33.35 -7.76
C SER A 571 -2.65 -34.62 -8.62
N ASP A 572 -3.81 -35.17 -8.99
CA ASP A 572 -3.90 -36.32 -9.90
C ASP A 572 -3.40 -35.95 -11.30
N ASN A 573 -2.63 -36.84 -11.93
CA ASN A 573 -2.07 -36.63 -13.26
C ASN A 573 -3.13 -36.25 -14.34
N SER A 574 -4.39 -36.67 -14.18
CA SER A 574 -5.50 -36.29 -15.08
C SER A 574 -5.89 -34.80 -15.00
N LEU A 575 -5.53 -34.11 -13.92
CA LEU A 575 -5.79 -32.69 -13.67
C LEU A 575 -4.50 -31.84 -13.71
N CYS A 576 -3.40 -32.41 -14.21
CA CYS A 576 -2.12 -31.73 -14.43
C CYS A 576 -1.71 -31.72 -15.92
N GLN A 577 -2.69 -31.55 -16.82
CA GLN A 577 -2.54 -31.67 -18.29
C GLN A 577 -2.58 -30.31 -19.02
N VAL A 578 -2.98 -29.23 -18.33
CA VAL A 578 -3.10 -27.86 -18.84
C VAL A 578 -2.31 -26.89 -17.93
N PRO A 579 -0.96 -26.98 -17.90
CA PRO A 579 -0.10 -26.04 -17.19
C PRO A 579 -0.06 -24.66 -17.87
N TYR A 580 -0.20 -23.62 -17.05
CA TYR A 580 -0.03 -22.22 -17.41
C TYR A 580 1.08 -21.62 -16.54
N ARG A 581 2.18 -21.14 -17.13
CA ARG A 581 3.31 -20.51 -16.40
C ARG A 581 3.06 -19.01 -16.23
N LEU A 582 3.30 -18.49 -15.03
CA LEU A 582 3.27 -17.06 -14.74
C LEU A 582 4.41 -16.36 -15.49
N HIS A 583 4.08 -15.40 -16.35
CA HIS A 583 5.04 -14.64 -17.12
C HIS A 583 5.21 -13.22 -16.60
N ALA A 584 4.13 -12.54 -16.16
CA ALA A 584 4.23 -11.20 -15.59
C ALA A 584 3.27 -10.97 -14.41
N VAL A 585 3.65 -10.07 -13.51
CA VAL A 585 2.88 -9.60 -12.37
C VAL A 585 2.96 -8.08 -12.32
N LEU A 586 1.81 -7.40 -12.44
CA LEU A 586 1.72 -5.95 -12.28
C LEU A 586 1.38 -5.64 -10.83
N VAL A 587 2.23 -4.83 -10.20
CA VAL A 587 2.17 -4.48 -8.77
C VAL A 587 1.81 -3.00 -8.62
N HIS A 588 0.95 -2.71 -7.64
CA HIS A 588 0.51 -1.36 -7.28
C HIS A 588 0.80 -1.06 -5.81
N GLU A 589 1.49 0.04 -5.54
CA GLU A 589 1.64 0.65 -4.21
C GLU A 589 0.95 2.01 -4.16
N GLY A 590 -0.01 2.19 -3.24
CA GLY A 590 -0.78 3.43 -3.14
C GLY A 590 -2.27 3.21 -2.86
N GLN A 591 -3.04 4.28 -3.06
CA GLN A 591 -4.49 4.35 -2.89
C GLN A 591 -5.20 4.18 -4.24
N ALA A 592 -6.52 3.97 -4.25
CA ALA A 592 -7.31 3.75 -5.48
C ALA A 592 -7.19 4.89 -6.51
N SER A 593 -7.02 6.14 -6.08
CA SER A 593 -6.88 7.30 -6.96
C SER A 593 -5.43 7.59 -7.37
N ALA A 594 -4.46 7.28 -6.50
CA ALA A 594 -3.06 7.65 -6.72
C ALA A 594 -2.10 6.64 -6.08
N GLY A 595 -1.17 6.15 -6.89
CA GLY A 595 -0.12 5.23 -6.49
C GLY A 595 0.88 4.99 -7.62
N HIS A 596 1.89 4.17 -7.32
CA HIS A 596 2.96 3.81 -8.24
C HIS A 596 2.80 2.37 -8.73
N TYR A 597 3.12 2.16 -10.00
CA TYR A 597 2.96 0.88 -10.69
C TYR A 597 4.29 0.39 -11.25
N TRP A 598 4.55 -0.91 -11.14
CA TRP A 598 5.68 -1.57 -11.78
C TRP A 598 5.32 -3.00 -12.18
N ALA A 599 6.14 -3.61 -13.04
CA ALA A 599 5.96 -5.00 -13.45
C ALA A 599 7.14 -5.86 -12.99
N TYR A 600 6.85 -7.07 -12.52
CA TYR A 600 7.79 -8.19 -12.54
C TYR A 600 7.51 -9.02 -13.78
N ILE A 601 8.54 -9.36 -14.54
CA ILE A 601 8.42 -10.17 -15.76
C ILE A 601 9.49 -11.26 -15.74
N TYR A 602 9.12 -12.47 -16.12
CA TYR A 602 10.03 -13.60 -16.24
C TYR A 602 10.75 -13.56 -17.59
N ASP A 603 12.07 -13.45 -17.53
CA ASP A 603 12.99 -13.54 -18.65
C ASP A 603 13.19 -15.02 -18.99
N HIS A 604 12.44 -15.52 -19.97
CA HIS A 604 12.48 -16.93 -20.38
C HIS A 604 13.83 -17.35 -21.00
N ALA A 605 14.62 -16.40 -21.52
CA ALA A 605 15.93 -16.70 -22.11
C ALA A 605 16.99 -16.92 -21.02
N ASN A 606 17.05 -16.03 -20.03
CA ASN A 606 18.01 -16.13 -18.90
C ASN A 606 17.43 -16.84 -17.66
N GLN A 607 16.19 -17.34 -17.73
CA GLN A 607 15.48 -18.08 -16.68
C GLN A 607 15.36 -17.36 -15.32
N ARG A 608 15.24 -16.02 -15.33
CA ARG A 608 15.27 -15.15 -14.14
C ARG A 608 14.07 -14.19 -14.06
N TRP A 609 13.81 -13.64 -12.88
CA TRP A 609 12.84 -12.56 -12.72
C TRP A 609 13.52 -11.20 -12.92
N MET A 610 12.82 -10.29 -13.60
CA MET A 610 13.29 -8.93 -13.88
C MET A 610 12.21 -7.92 -13.43
N LYS A 611 12.62 -6.86 -12.72
CA LYS A 611 11.76 -5.82 -12.17
C LYS A 611 11.85 -4.57 -13.06
N TYR A 612 10.72 -4.18 -13.65
CA TYR A 612 10.59 -3.05 -14.58
C TYR A 612 9.88 -1.90 -13.88
N ASN A 613 10.66 -0.93 -13.41
CA ASN A 613 10.21 0.24 -12.66
C ASN A 613 10.64 1.51 -13.42
N ASP A 614 9.80 1.93 -14.38
CA ASP A 614 10.07 3.00 -15.34
C ASP A 614 11.46 2.89 -16.00
N VAL A 615 12.37 3.84 -15.74
CA VAL A 615 13.75 3.90 -16.31
C VAL A 615 14.75 2.96 -15.60
N ILE A 616 14.28 2.19 -14.63
CA ILE A 616 15.06 1.25 -13.84
C ILE A 616 14.54 -0.17 -14.12
N VAL A 617 15.24 -0.87 -14.99
CA VAL A 617 15.14 -2.34 -15.10
C VAL A 617 16.23 -2.94 -14.24
N SER A 618 15.87 -3.79 -13.27
CA SER A 618 16.80 -4.53 -12.41
C SER A 618 16.52 -6.04 -12.44
N GLU A 619 17.53 -6.85 -12.17
CA GLU A 619 17.33 -8.26 -11.83
C GLU A 619 16.59 -8.38 -10.48
N SER A 620 15.87 -9.48 -10.29
CA SER A 620 15.01 -9.75 -9.12
C SER A 620 14.92 -11.26 -8.87
N SER A 621 14.50 -11.64 -7.66
CA SER A 621 14.17 -13.04 -7.33
C SER A 621 12.65 -13.25 -7.16
N TRP A 622 12.24 -14.51 -7.01
CA TRP A 622 10.85 -14.88 -6.70
C TRP A 622 10.42 -14.40 -5.31
N GLU A 623 11.35 -14.38 -4.36
CA GLU A 623 11.10 -13.97 -2.97
C GLU A 623 10.83 -12.46 -2.86
N GLU A 624 11.54 -11.64 -3.66
CA GLU A 624 11.24 -10.22 -3.81
C GLU A 624 9.87 -10.00 -4.49
N LEU A 625 9.58 -10.73 -5.57
CA LEU A 625 8.27 -10.69 -6.22
C LEU A 625 7.16 -11.01 -5.21
N VAL A 626 7.27 -12.12 -4.48
CA VAL A 626 6.29 -12.58 -3.46
C VAL A 626 6.05 -11.51 -2.38
N ARG A 627 7.12 -10.95 -1.82
CA ARG A 627 7.08 -9.91 -0.77
C ARG A 627 6.33 -8.66 -1.22
N ASP A 628 6.56 -8.21 -2.44
CA ASP A 628 5.93 -7.01 -3.01
C ASP A 628 4.51 -7.29 -3.56
N SER A 629 4.20 -8.54 -3.92
CA SER A 629 3.02 -8.89 -4.72
C SER A 629 1.88 -9.57 -3.95
N TYR A 630 2.17 -10.43 -2.96
CA TYR A 630 1.11 -11.15 -2.25
C TYR A 630 0.24 -10.23 -1.38
N GLY A 631 0.79 -9.10 -0.94
CA GLY A 631 0.16 -8.15 -0.01
C GLY A 631 0.35 -8.53 1.46
N GLY A 632 0.19 -7.54 2.35
CA GLY A 632 0.23 -7.72 3.81
C GLY A 632 1.62 -7.60 4.45
N MET A 633 2.69 -7.64 3.65
CA MET A 633 4.06 -7.33 4.09
C MET A 633 4.46 -5.87 3.81
N THR A 634 3.82 -5.23 2.84
CA THR A 634 4.08 -3.87 2.38
C THR A 634 2.77 -3.18 1.96
N ASN A 635 2.83 -1.91 1.57
CA ASN A 635 1.68 -1.21 0.96
C ASN A 635 1.43 -1.64 -0.51
N ALA A 636 2.37 -2.37 -1.10
CA ALA A 636 2.30 -2.92 -2.44
C ALA A 636 1.45 -4.21 -2.48
N SER A 637 0.88 -4.49 -3.66
CA SER A 637 0.19 -5.74 -3.95
C SER A 637 0.04 -5.94 -5.45
N ALA A 638 0.01 -7.20 -5.91
CA ALA A 638 -0.38 -7.53 -7.27
C ALA A 638 -1.83 -7.07 -7.56
N TYR A 639 -1.99 -6.47 -8.73
CA TYR A 639 -3.24 -6.01 -9.33
C TYR A 639 -3.62 -6.84 -10.56
N CYS A 640 -2.63 -7.28 -11.36
CA CYS A 640 -2.86 -8.17 -12.50
C CYS A 640 -1.79 -9.26 -12.58
N LEU A 641 -2.21 -10.49 -12.86
CA LEU A 641 -1.34 -11.64 -13.13
C LEU A 641 -1.50 -12.05 -14.60
N MET A 642 -0.39 -12.23 -15.32
CA MET A 642 -0.39 -12.69 -16.72
C MET A 642 0.34 -14.03 -16.83
N TYR A 643 -0.44 -15.06 -17.15
CA TYR A 643 0.01 -16.43 -17.38
C TYR A 643 0.05 -16.77 -18.88
N ILE A 644 0.86 -17.74 -19.26
CA ILE A 644 0.98 -18.25 -20.64
C ILE A 644 0.86 -19.79 -20.68
N ASP A 645 0.26 -20.33 -21.74
CA ASP A 645 0.09 -21.77 -21.93
C ASP A 645 1.45 -22.45 -22.17
N ASP A 646 1.92 -23.24 -21.21
CA ASP A 646 3.25 -23.88 -21.24
C ASP A 646 3.37 -24.96 -22.34
N ARG A 647 2.22 -25.40 -22.89
CA ARG A 647 2.16 -26.39 -23.98
C ARG A 647 2.41 -25.76 -25.34
N LEU A 648 2.60 -24.43 -25.42
CA LEU A 648 2.74 -23.68 -26.67
C LEU A 648 4.09 -22.93 -26.74
N PRO A 649 5.21 -23.62 -27.03
CA PRO A 649 6.56 -23.01 -27.07
C PRO A 649 6.69 -21.78 -27.99
N HIS A 650 5.87 -21.69 -29.04
CA HIS A 650 5.88 -20.56 -29.99
C HIS A 650 5.48 -19.21 -29.36
N LEU A 651 4.86 -19.20 -28.18
CA LEU A 651 4.56 -17.98 -27.43
C LEU A 651 5.84 -17.28 -26.95
N ILE A 652 6.82 -18.07 -26.50
CA ILE A 652 8.11 -17.62 -25.94
C ILE A 652 9.29 -17.80 -26.89
N ALA A 653 9.12 -18.51 -28.01
CA ALA A 653 10.17 -18.69 -29.01
C ALA A 653 10.68 -17.33 -29.51
N GLU A 654 12.00 -17.19 -29.55
CA GLU A 654 12.68 -15.99 -30.07
C GLU A 654 12.55 -15.90 -31.60
N ASP A 655 12.93 -14.75 -32.15
CA ASP A 655 12.89 -14.51 -33.58
C ASP A 655 14.07 -15.24 -34.24
N THR A 656 13.81 -16.18 -35.15
CA THR A 656 14.83 -16.96 -35.87
C THR A 656 14.85 -16.63 -37.35
N ASP A 657 16.04 -16.64 -37.96
CA ASP A 657 16.26 -16.38 -39.38
C ASP A 657 15.77 -17.56 -40.25
N ASP A 658 14.91 -17.27 -41.24
CA ASP A 658 14.22 -18.28 -42.05
C ASP A 658 15.16 -19.13 -42.94
N GLU A 659 16.36 -18.64 -43.27
CA GLU A 659 17.32 -19.36 -44.13
C GLU A 659 18.36 -20.18 -43.34
N THR A 660 18.75 -19.71 -42.15
CA THR A 660 19.82 -20.31 -41.33
C THR A 660 19.33 -21.00 -40.05
N GLY A 661 18.12 -20.71 -39.59
CA GLY A 661 17.55 -21.24 -38.34
C GLY A 661 18.23 -20.72 -37.06
N GLN A 662 19.07 -19.68 -37.16
CA GLN A 662 19.73 -19.07 -36.01
C GLN A 662 18.86 -17.97 -35.39
N VAL A 663 19.00 -17.73 -34.08
CA VAL A 663 18.34 -16.61 -33.41
C VAL A 663 18.85 -15.29 -33.99
N MET A 664 17.94 -14.43 -34.43
CA MET A 664 18.25 -13.14 -35.02
C MET A 664 18.79 -12.18 -33.95
N GLN A 665 19.83 -11.41 -34.27
CA GLN A 665 20.22 -10.28 -33.43
C GLN A 665 19.06 -9.26 -33.37
N ALA A 666 18.89 -8.59 -32.23
CA ALA A 666 17.75 -7.72 -31.95
C ALA A 666 17.48 -6.66 -33.04
N MET A 667 18.51 -6.10 -33.67
CA MET A 667 18.34 -5.13 -34.75
C MET A 667 17.88 -5.75 -36.08
N ASP A 668 18.11 -7.04 -36.31
CA ASP A 668 17.82 -7.70 -37.58
C ASP A 668 16.46 -8.40 -37.63
N SER A 669 15.82 -8.67 -36.49
CA SER A 669 14.39 -9.03 -36.44
C SER A 669 13.45 -7.83 -36.71
N LEU A 670 13.96 -6.60 -36.68
CA LEU A 670 13.18 -5.40 -37.02
C LEU A 670 12.95 -5.29 -38.55
N PRO A 671 11.71 -5.06 -39.02
CA PRO A 671 11.42 -4.69 -40.41
C PRO A 671 12.29 -3.52 -40.92
N PRO A 672 12.70 -3.49 -42.20
CA PRO A 672 13.73 -2.57 -42.69
C PRO A 672 13.50 -1.09 -42.36
N ILE A 673 12.25 -0.64 -42.41
CA ILE A 673 11.86 0.75 -42.13
C ILE A 673 12.00 1.12 -40.64
N LEU A 674 11.62 0.21 -39.73
CA LEU A 674 11.83 0.36 -38.29
C LEU A 674 13.32 0.24 -37.94
N ARG A 675 14.04 -0.66 -38.61
CA ARG A 675 15.50 -0.82 -38.49
C ARG A 675 16.24 0.46 -38.91
N GLN A 676 15.76 1.17 -39.93
CA GLN A 676 16.28 2.50 -40.27
C GLN A 676 15.95 3.52 -39.18
N TYR A 677 14.69 3.66 -38.79
CA TYR A 677 14.26 4.60 -37.73
C TYR A 677 15.09 4.49 -36.44
N VAL A 678 15.32 3.26 -35.96
CA VAL A 678 16.14 3.01 -34.76
C VAL A 678 17.64 3.30 -34.99
N ARG A 679 18.18 3.03 -36.18
CA ARG A 679 19.55 3.45 -36.54
C ARG A 679 19.69 4.97 -36.56
N GLU A 680 18.64 5.69 -36.91
CA GLU A 680 18.65 7.16 -36.93
C GLU A 680 18.53 7.75 -35.52
N ASP A 681 17.68 7.21 -34.64
CA ASP A 681 17.66 7.61 -33.21
C ASP A 681 19.01 7.32 -32.51
N ASN A 682 19.57 6.13 -32.73
CA ASN A 682 20.89 5.77 -32.19
C ASN A 682 21.99 6.71 -32.70
N ARG A 683 21.95 7.11 -33.98
CA ARG A 683 22.89 8.11 -34.54
C ARG A 683 22.70 9.48 -33.87
N TRP A 684 21.47 9.91 -33.60
CA TRP A 684 21.19 11.15 -32.87
C TRP A 684 21.69 11.09 -31.42
N PHE A 685 21.54 9.95 -30.73
CA PHE A 685 22.09 9.78 -29.38
C PHE A 685 23.63 9.80 -29.36
N GLN A 686 24.29 9.20 -30.36
CA GLN A 686 25.75 9.31 -30.53
C GLN A 686 26.20 10.74 -30.85
N GLN A 687 25.37 11.53 -31.55
CA GLN A 687 25.61 12.96 -31.73
C GLN A 687 25.38 13.75 -30.44
N GLU A 688 24.34 13.44 -29.64
CA GLU A 688 24.08 14.04 -28.32
C GLU A 688 25.25 13.80 -27.34
N LEU A 689 25.77 12.56 -27.31
CA LEU A 689 26.98 12.19 -26.59
C LEU A 689 28.19 13.02 -27.06
N LYS A 690 28.47 13.03 -28.37
CA LYS A 690 29.63 13.75 -28.90
C LYS A 690 29.53 15.26 -28.71
N GLU A 691 28.36 15.86 -28.92
CA GLU A 691 28.15 17.29 -28.69
C GLU A 691 28.36 17.66 -27.21
N TRP A 692 28.03 16.78 -26.28
CA TRP A 692 28.34 16.94 -24.86
C TRP A 692 29.85 16.80 -24.59
N GLU A 693 30.52 15.78 -25.14
CA GLU A 693 31.97 15.61 -25.05
C GLU A 693 32.76 16.80 -25.62
N ASP A 694 32.40 17.27 -26.83
CA ASP A 694 33.00 18.43 -27.49
C ASP A 694 32.76 19.74 -26.70
N GLN A 695 31.62 19.86 -25.99
CA GLN A 695 31.31 21.01 -25.11
C GLN A 695 32.14 21.03 -23.82
N PHE A 696 32.42 19.87 -23.24
CA PHE A 696 33.21 19.78 -21.98
C PHE A 696 34.72 19.69 -22.22
N CYS A 697 35.20 19.15 -23.35
CA CYS A 697 36.64 19.03 -23.64
C CYS A 697 37.32 20.35 -24.07
N GLN A 698 36.58 21.39 -24.45
CA GLN A 698 37.16 22.66 -24.94
C GLN A 698 37.62 23.62 -23.82
N GLN A 699 37.49 23.24 -22.55
CA GLN A 699 38.21 23.87 -21.44
C GLN A 699 39.13 22.80 -20.83
N PRO A 700 40.47 22.81 -21.03
CA PRO A 700 41.30 24.02 -20.96
C PRO A 700 42.55 24.06 -21.89
N GLN A 701 42.62 24.93 -22.92
CA GLN A 701 43.91 25.15 -23.62
C GLN A 701 44.15 26.50 -24.34
N GLU A 702 43.87 27.65 -23.71
CA GLU A 702 44.42 28.95 -24.16
C GLU A 702 45.10 29.73 -23.02
N GLU A 703 46.34 29.37 -22.66
CA GLU A 703 47.27 30.35 -22.06
C GLU A 703 48.75 29.99 -22.34
N LEU A 704 49.31 30.46 -23.47
CA LEU A 704 50.75 30.70 -23.59
C LEU A 704 51.09 31.67 -24.73
N VAL A 705 51.37 32.94 -24.37
CA VAL A 705 52.40 33.84 -24.94
C VAL A 705 52.18 35.25 -24.36
N SER A 706 53.22 35.84 -23.78
CA SER A 706 53.27 37.26 -23.39
C SER A 706 54.17 38.03 -24.38
N PRO A 707 53.99 39.36 -24.52
CA PRO A 707 54.90 40.25 -23.77
C PRO A 707 54.33 41.64 -23.34
N THR A 708 54.65 42.00 -22.10
CA THR A 708 55.24 43.29 -21.66
C THR A 708 54.77 44.65 -22.27
N ALA A 709 54.15 45.53 -21.45
CA ALA A 709 54.76 46.79 -20.94
C ALA A 709 53.76 47.85 -20.37
N ALA A 710 54.09 48.44 -19.20
CA ALA A 710 53.92 49.88 -18.81
C ALA A 710 52.49 50.51 -18.67
N VAL A 711 52.17 51.52 -17.81
CA VAL A 711 52.83 52.10 -16.60
C VAL A 711 51.83 53.02 -15.80
N THR A 712 51.79 52.93 -14.45
CA THR A 712 51.21 53.91 -13.47
C THR A 712 49.70 54.26 -13.55
N SER A 713 48.98 54.90 -12.57
CA SER A 713 49.30 55.46 -11.23
C SER A 713 48.05 55.52 -10.32
N THR A 714 48.17 55.23 -9.00
CA THR A 714 47.32 55.74 -7.85
C THR A 714 45.78 55.50 -7.89
N ARG A 715 44.98 55.48 -6.80
CA ARG A 715 45.09 55.94 -5.39
C ARG A 715 44.14 55.08 -4.50
N ALA A 716 44.33 55.08 -3.18
CA ALA A 716 43.46 54.42 -2.18
C ALA A 716 42.95 55.44 -1.11
N PRO A 717 42.17 55.05 -0.08
CA PRO A 717 40.89 54.31 -0.11
C PRO A 717 39.78 55.01 0.74
N SER A 718 38.53 54.53 0.67
CA SER A 718 37.49 54.80 1.70
C SER A 718 36.42 53.70 1.73
N LYS A 719 35.72 53.58 2.86
CA LYS A 719 34.54 52.72 3.05
C LYS A 719 33.27 53.40 2.51
N ASP A 720 32.20 52.64 2.28
CA ASP A 720 30.97 52.65 3.12
C ASP A 720 29.97 51.60 2.60
N ASP A 721 28.97 51.23 3.42
CA ASP A 721 27.99 50.17 3.16
C ASP A 721 26.86 50.60 2.19
N PRO A 722 26.16 49.63 1.55
CA PRO A 722 24.78 49.80 1.12
C PRO A 722 23.81 48.87 1.88
N ALA A 723 22.65 49.42 2.24
CA ALA A 723 21.62 48.77 3.05
C ALA A 723 20.73 47.75 2.30
N GLU A 724 19.88 47.06 3.06
CA GLU A 724 18.82 46.15 2.58
C GLU A 724 17.83 46.78 1.60
N PRO A 725 17.28 45.97 0.68
CA PRO A 725 15.92 46.15 0.15
C PRO A 725 14.93 45.21 0.88
N VAL A 726 13.83 45.78 1.39
CA VAL A 726 12.76 45.06 2.10
C VAL A 726 12.00 44.10 1.16
N PRO A 727 11.69 42.85 1.58
CA PRO A 727 10.89 41.92 0.78
C PRO A 727 9.39 42.27 0.77
N GLN A 728 8.71 41.97 -0.33
CA GLN A 728 7.24 41.84 -0.36
C GLN A 728 6.83 40.49 -0.99
N PRO A 729 5.65 39.94 -0.62
CA PRO A 729 5.45 38.49 -0.64
C PRO A 729 4.53 37.99 -1.77
N GLY A 730 4.57 36.68 -2.05
CA GLY A 730 3.41 35.99 -2.63
C GLY A 730 3.66 34.92 -3.70
N ALA A 731 4.31 33.82 -3.34
CA ALA A 731 4.09 32.52 -4.00
C ALA A 731 4.37 31.40 -2.98
N ALA A 732 3.33 30.74 -2.49
CA ALA A 732 3.49 29.67 -1.49
C ALA A 732 3.88 28.36 -2.17
N GLN A 733 5.07 27.86 -1.84
CA GLN A 733 5.44 26.45 -2.03
C GLN A 733 5.20 25.72 -0.71
N GLU A 734 4.61 24.53 -0.75
CA GLU A 734 4.42 23.71 0.45
C GLU A 734 5.76 23.08 0.87
N PRO A 735 6.17 23.16 2.15
CA PRO A 735 7.50 22.74 2.57
C PRO A 735 7.59 21.22 2.82
N THR A 736 8.35 20.52 1.98
CA THR A 736 8.85 19.16 2.28
C THR A 736 10.14 19.23 3.10
N GLY A 737 10.23 18.41 4.16
CA GLY A 737 11.48 17.93 4.75
C GLY A 737 12.55 18.96 5.17
N GLU A 738 12.47 19.47 6.41
CA GLU A 738 13.58 20.24 7.04
C GLU A 738 14.93 19.46 7.01
N GLN A 739 14.87 18.12 7.07
CA GLN A 739 16.01 17.22 7.00
C GLN A 739 16.71 17.25 5.63
N GLU A 740 15.97 17.45 4.53
CA GLU A 740 16.55 17.56 3.18
C GLU A 740 17.25 18.92 3.03
N HIS A 741 16.63 19.99 3.52
CA HIS A 741 17.14 21.35 3.41
C HIS A 741 18.52 21.55 4.08
N GLY A 742 18.77 20.91 5.22
CA GLY A 742 20.06 20.94 5.91
C GLY A 742 21.19 20.37 5.05
N ILE A 743 21.01 19.15 4.56
CA ILE A 743 22.00 18.45 3.72
C ILE A 743 22.26 19.21 2.42
N ILE A 744 21.22 19.78 1.79
CA ILE A 744 21.34 20.64 0.59
C ILE A 744 22.23 21.86 0.89
N MET A 745 22.01 22.55 2.01
CA MET A 745 22.85 23.69 2.43
C MET A 745 24.29 23.27 2.74
N ALA A 746 24.50 22.10 3.34
CA ALA A 746 25.84 21.57 3.61
C ALA A 746 26.62 21.22 2.33
N ILE A 747 25.95 20.65 1.33
CA ILE A 747 26.50 20.40 -0.02
C ILE A 747 26.86 21.73 -0.71
N ALA A 748 25.97 22.73 -0.64
CA ALA A 748 26.21 24.06 -1.21
C ALA A 748 27.43 24.75 -0.58
N LYS A 749 27.60 24.65 0.75
CA LYS A 749 28.80 25.15 1.46
C LYS A 749 30.07 24.40 1.08
N ALA A 750 30.00 23.09 0.84
CA ALA A 750 31.15 22.26 0.47
C ALA A 750 31.68 22.53 -0.95
N ARG A 751 30.94 23.29 -1.77
CA ARG A 751 31.27 23.60 -3.17
C ARG A 751 32.73 23.95 -3.44
N GLN A 752 33.32 24.89 -2.69
CA GLN A 752 34.71 25.31 -2.94
C GLN A 752 35.76 24.20 -2.71
N VAL A 753 35.43 23.20 -1.89
CA VAL A 753 36.29 22.03 -1.65
C VAL A 753 36.01 20.94 -2.69
N PHE A 754 34.74 20.71 -3.04
CA PHE A 754 34.35 19.81 -4.12
C PHE A 754 34.97 20.22 -5.46
N ASP A 755 34.81 21.49 -5.84
CA ASP A 755 35.24 22.06 -7.13
C ASP A 755 36.79 22.11 -7.26
N LYS A 756 37.55 21.90 -6.16
CA LYS A 756 39.02 21.97 -6.09
C LYS A 756 39.69 20.62 -5.82
N ASP A 757 39.19 19.88 -4.84
CA ASP A 757 39.81 18.67 -4.28
C ASP A 757 38.97 17.40 -4.55
N GLY A 758 37.86 17.52 -5.28
CA GLY A 758 37.07 16.40 -5.81
C GLY A 758 35.90 15.95 -4.92
N PRO A 759 35.11 14.95 -5.40
CA PRO A 759 33.86 14.55 -4.76
C PRO A 759 34.03 13.95 -3.36
N GLU A 760 35.15 13.28 -3.08
CA GLU A 760 35.43 12.74 -1.76
C GLU A 760 35.71 13.85 -0.74
N ALA A 761 36.52 14.84 -1.10
CA ALA A 761 36.80 16.01 -0.27
C ALA A 761 35.53 16.86 -0.07
N GLY A 762 34.70 16.99 -1.13
CA GLY A 762 33.39 17.61 -1.07
C GLY A 762 32.43 16.90 -0.10
N LEU A 763 32.33 15.57 -0.16
CA LEU A 763 31.54 14.78 0.80
C LEU A 763 32.05 14.97 2.23
N ILE A 764 33.36 14.85 2.46
CA ILE A 764 33.94 15.03 3.80
C ILE A 764 33.61 16.43 4.35
N LYS A 765 33.69 17.47 3.52
CA LYS A 765 33.36 18.84 3.94
C LYS A 765 31.85 19.03 4.17
N ALA A 766 30.98 18.49 3.33
CA ALA A 766 29.53 18.58 3.51
C ALA A 766 29.08 17.82 4.77
N PHE A 767 29.63 16.62 4.99
CA PHE A 767 29.39 15.81 6.17
C PHE A 767 29.80 16.55 7.46
N GLN A 768 30.95 17.23 7.46
CA GLN A 768 31.37 18.07 8.59
C GLN A 768 30.43 19.26 8.82
N GLU A 769 29.98 19.96 7.78
CA GLU A 769 29.05 21.09 7.93
C GLU A 769 27.69 20.65 8.50
N GLU A 770 27.12 19.54 8.02
CA GLU A 770 25.82 19.06 8.52
C GLU A 770 25.94 18.43 9.92
N TYR A 771 27.03 17.70 10.20
CA TYR A 771 27.34 17.22 11.55
C TYR A 771 27.43 18.39 12.53
N SER A 772 28.17 19.45 12.18
CA SER A 772 28.29 20.66 13.02
C SER A 772 26.95 21.34 13.25
N ARG A 773 26.15 21.54 12.19
CA ARG A 773 24.81 22.16 12.29
C ARG A 773 23.87 21.38 13.21
N LEU A 774 23.84 20.05 13.06
CA LEU A 774 22.97 19.19 13.87
C LEU A 774 23.50 19.03 15.31
N PHE A 775 24.81 19.11 15.51
CA PHE A 775 25.41 19.13 16.83
C PHE A 775 25.14 20.45 17.56
N GLU A 776 25.24 21.60 16.89
CA GLU A 776 24.88 22.92 17.43
C GLU A 776 23.39 22.96 17.82
N LEU A 777 22.50 22.53 16.93
CA LEU A 777 21.05 22.38 17.21
C LEU A 777 20.77 21.44 18.40
N SER A 778 21.66 20.46 18.66
CA SER A 778 21.53 19.58 19.84
C SER A 778 21.96 20.21 21.16
N GLN A 779 22.67 21.36 21.14
CA GLN A 779 22.99 22.13 22.34
C GLN A 779 21.88 23.13 22.73
N GLU A 780 20.86 23.32 21.89
CA GLU A 780 19.71 24.16 22.22
C GLU A 780 18.87 23.53 23.35
N GLU A 781 18.45 24.35 24.31
CA GLU A 781 17.59 23.91 25.41
C GLU A 781 16.15 23.70 24.93
N THR A 782 15.51 22.62 25.36
CA THR A 782 14.10 22.33 25.06
C THR A 782 13.20 23.42 25.65
N THR A 783 12.50 24.17 24.79
CA THR A 783 11.55 25.21 25.23
C THR A 783 10.13 24.64 25.34
N PRO A 784 9.21 25.29 26.08
CA PRO A 784 7.80 24.88 26.11
C PRO A 784 7.10 24.90 24.75
N GLN A 785 7.60 25.67 23.79
CA GLN A 785 7.04 25.86 22.45
C GLN A 785 7.70 24.99 21.37
N GLN A 786 8.97 24.65 21.53
CA GLN A 786 9.79 23.97 20.51
C GLN A 786 10.81 23.02 21.16
N ASP A 787 10.82 21.77 20.68
CA ASP A 787 11.76 20.72 21.09
C ASP A 787 12.73 20.40 19.94
N PRO A 788 14.03 20.75 20.04
CA PRO A 788 15.00 20.55 18.97
C PRO A 788 15.10 19.08 18.51
N ARG A 789 14.79 18.11 19.39
CA ARG A 789 14.83 16.67 19.07
C ARG A 789 13.85 16.25 17.98
N LEU A 790 12.79 17.02 17.73
CA LEU A 790 11.80 16.69 16.70
C LEU A 790 12.30 16.94 15.27
N HIS A 791 13.21 17.91 15.09
CA HIS A 791 13.64 18.36 13.76
C HIS A 791 14.50 17.31 13.02
N HIS A 792 15.31 16.50 13.73
CA HIS A 792 16.07 15.40 13.12
C HIS A 792 16.45 14.33 14.16
N ALA A 793 16.37 13.04 13.78
CA ALA A 793 16.86 11.89 14.55
C ALA A 793 18.26 12.07 15.17
N LEU A 794 19.19 12.71 14.44
CA LEU A 794 20.56 12.94 14.91
C LEU A 794 20.62 13.90 16.11
N VAL A 795 19.70 14.88 16.21
CA VAL A 795 19.60 15.78 17.37
C VAL A 795 19.20 14.98 18.62
N TYR A 796 18.23 14.07 18.47
CA TYR A 796 17.84 13.13 19.52
C TYR A 796 19.00 12.18 19.90
N PHE A 797 19.79 11.70 18.94
CA PHE A 797 20.97 10.86 19.18
C PHE A 797 22.10 11.60 19.91
N PHE A 798 22.40 12.85 19.52
CA PHE A 798 23.40 13.68 20.20
C PHE A 798 23.02 13.97 21.65
N GLN A 799 21.79 14.41 21.91
CA GLN A 799 21.33 14.71 23.28
C GLN A 799 21.29 13.49 24.19
N ASN A 800 21.21 12.27 23.63
CA ASN A 800 21.21 11.00 24.35
C ASN A 800 22.54 10.23 24.31
N GLN A 801 23.61 10.83 23.78
CA GLN A 801 24.96 10.25 23.74
C GLN A 801 25.04 8.92 22.96
N ALA A 802 24.40 8.83 21.79
CA ALA A 802 24.49 7.66 20.92
C ALA A 802 25.94 7.38 20.44
N PRO A 803 26.31 6.13 20.14
CA PRO A 803 27.65 5.79 19.66
C PRO A 803 28.00 6.53 18.36
N SER A 804 29.24 6.97 18.23
CA SER A 804 29.69 7.75 17.07
C SER A 804 29.48 7.02 15.74
N ARG A 805 29.57 5.67 15.71
CA ARG A 805 29.28 4.86 14.50
C ARG A 805 27.80 4.89 14.09
N VAL A 806 26.87 4.92 15.06
CA VAL A 806 25.43 5.06 14.78
C VAL A 806 25.13 6.43 14.19
N ILE A 807 25.71 7.49 14.78
CA ILE A 807 25.61 8.88 14.29
C ILE A 807 26.22 9.01 12.89
N GLU A 808 27.43 8.50 12.69
CA GLU A 808 28.17 8.55 11.42
C GLU A 808 27.40 7.85 10.30
N ARG A 809 26.92 6.62 10.55
CA ARG A 809 26.11 5.86 9.61
C ARG A 809 24.81 6.58 9.27
N THR A 810 24.07 7.05 10.26
CA THR A 810 22.76 7.72 10.07
C THR A 810 22.90 9.01 9.26
N LEU A 811 23.97 9.78 9.51
CA LEU A 811 24.27 10.97 8.71
C LEU A 811 24.67 10.61 7.28
N LEU A 812 25.52 9.59 7.11
CA LEU A 812 25.95 9.11 5.80
C LEU A 812 24.78 8.58 4.97
N GLU A 813 23.84 7.86 5.58
CA GLU A 813 22.60 7.39 4.96
C GLU A 813 21.72 8.57 4.48
N GLY A 814 21.68 9.67 5.22
CA GLY A 814 21.08 10.94 4.76
C GLY A 814 21.71 11.45 3.46
N PHE A 815 23.04 11.45 3.34
CA PHE A 815 23.73 11.78 2.07
C PHE A 815 23.49 10.74 0.96
N THR A 816 22.91 9.57 1.23
CA THR A 816 22.55 8.57 0.22
C THR A 816 21.12 8.69 -0.32
N ASP A 817 20.32 9.65 0.14
CA ASP A 817 18.92 9.83 -0.29
C ASP A 817 18.80 10.01 -1.82
N ARG A 818 17.66 9.63 -2.40
CA ARG A 818 17.34 9.83 -3.81
C ARG A 818 16.85 11.26 -4.09
N ASN A 819 16.21 11.92 -3.12
CA ASN A 819 15.70 13.28 -3.26
C ASN A 819 16.82 14.32 -3.41
N LEU A 820 18.04 13.97 -2.95
CA LEU A 820 19.26 14.74 -3.18
C LEU A 820 19.83 14.62 -4.62
N SER A 821 19.06 14.21 -5.63
CA SER A 821 19.52 14.10 -7.03
C SER A 821 19.15 15.32 -7.90
N PHE A 822 19.34 16.52 -7.36
CA PHE A 822 18.98 17.79 -8.01
C PHE A 822 20.15 18.49 -8.73
N ASP A 823 21.41 18.18 -8.39
CA ASP A 823 22.60 18.65 -9.11
C ASP A 823 23.69 17.54 -9.21
N ASP A 824 24.64 17.65 -10.13
CA ASP A 824 25.66 16.62 -10.40
C ASP A 824 26.64 16.52 -9.22
N ARG A 825 26.84 17.62 -8.47
CA ARG A 825 27.61 17.67 -7.22
C ARG A 825 26.97 16.83 -6.12
N SER A 826 25.67 16.99 -5.88
CA SER A 826 24.90 16.20 -4.91
C SER A 826 24.79 14.75 -5.37
N ILE A 827 24.61 14.46 -6.66
CA ILE A 827 24.69 13.10 -7.23
C ILE A 827 26.09 12.49 -7.01
N SER A 828 27.17 13.26 -7.18
CA SER A 828 28.55 12.78 -6.98
C SER A 828 28.87 12.54 -5.49
N ILE A 829 28.48 13.46 -4.61
CA ILE A 829 28.58 13.31 -3.15
C ILE A 829 27.75 12.12 -2.67
N MET A 830 26.55 11.93 -3.21
CA MET A 830 25.67 10.79 -2.94
C MET A 830 26.24 9.46 -3.44
N ARG A 831 26.88 9.44 -4.62
CA ARG A 831 27.59 8.27 -5.16
C ARG A 831 28.75 7.87 -4.24
N GLU A 832 29.50 8.85 -3.74
CA GLU A 832 30.60 8.64 -2.80
C GLU A 832 30.10 8.24 -1.40
N ALA A 833 29.00 8.83 -0.92
CA ALA A 833 28.34 8.43 0.33
C ALA A 833 27.85 6.97 0.27
N ARG A 834 27.26 6.57 -0.87
CA ARG A 834 26.88 5.17 -1.14
C ARG A 834 28.08 4.24 -1.28
N ALA A 835 29.24 4.73 -1.73
CA ALA A 835 30.48 3.95 -1.73
C ALA A 835 30.97 3.71 -0.29
N LYS A 836 31.05 4.76 0.52
CA LYS A 836 31.49 4.67 1.93
C LYS A 836 30.53 3.86 2.80
N LEU A 837 29.23 3.98 2.60
CA LEU A 837 28.22 3.18 3.31
C LEU A 837 28.35 1.67 3.02
N ARG A 838 28.83 1.29 1.83
CA ARG A 838 29.12 -0.11 1.46
C ARG A 838 30.42 -0.65 2.06
N LEU A 839 31.30 0.21 2.58
CA LEU A 839 32.53 -0.22 3.27
C LEU A 839 32.30 -0.55 4.75
N ILE A 840 31.17 -0.10 5.33
CA ILE A 840 30.73 -0.48 6.68
C ILE A 840 30.08 -1.86 6.60
N LYS A 841 30.77 -2.91 7.07
CA LYS A 841 30.21 -4.27 7.04
C LYS A 841 29.28 -4.54 8.23
N PRO A 842 28.47 -5.62 8.18
CA PRO A 842 27.78 -6.14 9.36
C PRO A 842 28.74 -6.60 10.48
N GLU A 843 29.99 -6.94 10.16
CA GLU A 843 31.03 -7.21 11.18
C GLU A 843 31.49 -5.96 11.94
N ASP A 844 31.30 -4.75 11.39
CA ASP A 844 31.87 -3.49 11.91
C ASP A 844 30.90 -2.70 12.81
N MET A 845 29.64 -3.11 12.93
CA MET A 845 28.64 -2.39 13.72
C MET A 845 27.55 -3.33 14.22
N ASP A 846 27.15 -3.16 15.48
CA ASP A 846 25.97 -3.84 16.03
C ASP A 846 24.71 -3.27 15.34
N MET A 847 24.09 -4.10 14.49
CA MET A 847 22.87 -3.75 13.77
C MET A 847 21.64 -3.72 14.69
N GLU A 848 21.63 -4.49 15.78
CA GLU A 848 20.54 -4.52 16.76
C GLU A 848 20.58 -3.24 17.61
N GLU A 849 21.77 -2.78 18.04
CA GLU A 849 21.93 -1.47 18.66
C GLU A 849 21.50 -0.33 17.71
N TYR A 850 22.00 -0.32 16.47
CA TYR A 850 21.65 0.70 15.47
C TYR A 850 20.14 0.79 15.21
N MET A 851 19.45 -0.36 15.08
CA MET A 851 18.00 -0.39 14.92
C MET A 851 17.29 0.09 16.19
N GLN A 852 17.75 -0.32 17.38
CA GLN A 852 17.12 0.06 18.64
C GLN A 852 17.15 1.57 18.89
N TRP A 853 18.19 2.29 18.43
CA TRP A 853 18.25 3.75 18.45
C TRP A 853 17.18 4.41 17.56
N HIS A 854 16.91 3.85 16.37
CA HIS A 854 15.88 4.34 15.47
C HIS A 854 14.46 4.05 15.98
N ASP A 855 14.25 2.88 16.60
CA ASP A 855 13.00 2.55 17.28
C ASP A 855 12.73 3.45 18.48
N ASP A 856 13.75 3.77 19.30
CA ASP A 856 13.63 4.73 20.40
C ASP A 856 13.21 6.13 19.90
N TYR A 857 13.78 6.60 18.79
CA TYR A 857 13.37 7.88 18.18
C TYR A 857 11.95 7.84 17.59
N SER A 858 11.55 6.71 17.00
CA SER A 858 10.20 6.47 16.48
C SER A 858 9.16 6.45 17.61
N GLN A 859 9.49 5.81 18.74
CA GLN A 859 8.67 5.78 19.94
C GLN A 859 8.63 7.17 20.62
N PHE A 860 9.74 7.91 20.67
CA PHE A 860 9.76 9.30 21.16
C PHE A 860 8.81 10.20 20.37
N ARG A 861 8.85 10.16 19.03
CA ARG A 861 7.89 10.91 18.19
C ARG A 861 6.45 10.47 18.43
N THR A 862 6.21 9.18 18.65
CA THR A 862 4.87 8.63 18.95
C THR A 862 4.35 9.12 20.30
N VAL A 863 5.20 9.14 21.33
CA VAL A 863 4.91 9.70 22.66
C VAL A 863 4.59 11.20 22.57
N PHE A 864 5.40 11.97 21.84
CA PHE A 864 5.15 13.40 21.63
C PHE A 864 3.80 13.63 20.94
N VAL A 865 3.50 12.85 19.89
CA VAL A 865 2.25 12.91 19.14
C VAL A 865 1.03 12.59 20.01
N TYR A 866 1.10 11.57 20.87
CA TYR A 866 0.03 11.23 21.81
C TYR A 866 -0.15 12.30 22.89
N LEU A 867 0.95 12.86 23.43
CA LEU A 867 0.89 14.00 24.34
C LEU A 867 0.19 15.18 23.67
N LEU A 868 0.68 15.63 22.50
CA LEU A 868 0.13 16.74 21.73
C LEU A 868 -1.37 16.58 21.46
N THR A 869 -1.78 15.44 20.88
CA THR A 869 -3.18 15.17 20.55
C THR A 869 -4.06 15.05 21.80
N GLY A 870 -3.51 14.53 22.91
CA GLY A 870 -4.16 14.53 24.21
C GLY A 870 -4.41 15.94 24.76
N LEU A 871 -3.43 16.85 24.63
CA LEU A 871 -3.59 18.26 25.02
C LEU A 871 -4.62 18.99 24.14
N GLU A 872 -4.63 18.73 22.83
CA GLU A 872 -5.63 19.28 21.91
C GLU A 872 -7.05 18.85 22.30
N GLN A 873 -7.30 17.56 22.49
CA GLN A 873 -8.62 17.08 22.89
C GLN A 873 -9.02 17.60 24.29
N TYR A 874 -8.05 17.80 25.19
CA TYR A 874 -8.31 18.41 26.49
C TYR A 874 -8.76 19.87 26.37
N GLN A 875 -8.10 20.67 25.52
CA GLN A 875 -8.50 22.07 25.25
C GLN A 875 -9.87 22.17 24.56
N HIS A 876 -10.21 21.23 23.68
CA HIS A 876 -11.54 21.14 23.06
C HIS A 876 -12.63 20.55 23.99
N GLY A 877 -12.35 20.40 25.29
CA GLY A 877 -13.30 19.89 26.28
C GLY A 877 -13.59 18.39 26.21
N LYS A 878 -12.95 17.65 25.28
CA LYS A 878 -13.15 16.21 25.08
C LYS A 878 -12.30 15.36 26.03
N VAL A 879 -12.55 15.52 27.34
CA VAL A 879 -11.70 14.93 28.38
C VAL A 879 -11.58 13.39 28.29
N ARG A 880 -12.63 12.68 27.79
CA ARG A 880 -12.60 11.22 27.58
C ARG A 880 -11.64 10.79 26.46
N GLU A 881 -11.63 11.50 25.33
CA GLU A 881 -10.67 11.24 24.23
C GLU A 881 -9.24 11.61 24.66
N ALA A 882 -9.08 12.76 25.32
CA ALA A 882 -7.80 13.24 25.83
C ALA A 882 -7.11 12.23 26.77
N LEU A 883 -7.86 11.66 27.71
CA LEU A 883 -7.32 10.73 28.70
C LEU A 883 -6.77 9.44 28.06
N ASN A 884 -7.37 8.94 26.96
CA ASN A 884 -6.84 7.75 26.30
C ASN A 884 -5.45 8.02 25.69
N TYR A 885 -5.30 9.11 24.92
CA TYR A 885 -3.99 9.50 24.36
C TYR A 885 -2.94 9.74 25.47
N LEU A 886 -3.31 10.44 26.55
CA LEU A 886 -2.41 10.72 27.67
C LEU A 886 -1.99 9.45 28.43
N ASN A 887 -2.86 8.44 28.54
CA ASN A 887 -2.53 7.15 29.12
C ASN A 887 -1.48 6.38 28.29
N HIS A 888 -1.66 6.33 26.95
CA HIS A 888 -0.66 5.73 26.04
C HIS A 888 0.66 6.51 26.08
N ALA A 889 0.61 7.85 26.00
CA ALA A 889 1.79 8.71 26.10
C ALA A 889 2.60 8.42 27.37
N TYR A 890 1.96 8.40 28.55
CA TYR A 890 2.63 8.16 29.84
C TYR A 890 3.24 6.74 29.93
N LYS A 891 2.53 5.73 29.41
CA LYS A 891 2.97 4.32 29.39
C LYS A 891 4.22 4.14 28.53
N ASP A 892 4.21 4.66 27.32
CA ASP A 892 5.28 4.45 26.35
C ASP A 892 6.48 5.35 26.67
N ASN A 893 6.24 6.56 27.21
CA ASN A 893 7.30 7.44 27.72
C ASN A 893 8.08 6.81 28.89
N ALA A 894 7.41 6.04 29.76
CA ALA A 894 8.06 5.31 30.84
C ALA A 894 9.03 4.22 30.34
N MET A 895 8.87 3.72 29.11
CA MET A 895 9.81 2.78 28.49
C MET A 895 11.08 3.49 28.02
N LEU A 896 10.92 4.67 27.39
CA LEU A 896 12.03 5.52 26.97
C LEU A 896 12.86 6.03 28.16
N LEU A 897 12.19 6.52 29.21
CA LEU A 897 12.88 7.05 30.40
C LEU A 897 13.67 5.97 31.16
N ARG A 898 13.23 4.70 31.13
CA ARG A 898 14.02 3.55 31.64
C ARG A 898 15.33 3.32 30.87
N ARG A 899 15.44 3.84 29.64
CA ARG A 899 16.64 3.77 28.78
C ARG A 899 17.48 5.05 28.81
N GLY A 900 16.98 6.13 29.42
CA GLY A 900 17.73 7.37 29.67
C GLY A 900 16.81 8.58 29.89
N GLU A 901 17.18 9.47 30.80
CA GLU A 901 16.37 10.62 31.21
C GLU A 901 16.01 11.58 30.05
N LYS A 902 16.90 11.71 29.06
CA LYS A 902 16.70 12.55 27.86
C LYS A 902 16.06 11.83 26.66
N ARG A 903 15.72 10.53 26.80
CA ARG A 903 15.06 9.76 25.72
C ARG A 903 13.56 10.00 25.66
N GLY A 904 12.96 10.49 26.74
CA GLY A 904 11.53 10.75 26.86
C GLY A 904 11.14 12.24 26.91
N MET A 905 9.84 12.47 27.09
CA MET A 905 9.23 13.73 27.49
C MET A 905 9.17 13.86 29.02
N GLU A 906 8.87 15.05 29.53
CA GLU A 906 8.73 15.32 30.96
C GLU A 906 7.54 14.54 31.56
N GLN A 907 7.80 13.46 32.30
CA GLN A 907 6.76 12.53 32.78
C GLN A 907 5.74 13.21 33.72
N SER A 908 6.20 14.19 34.51
CA SER A 908 5.42 15.08 35.37
C SER A 908 4.33 15.85 34.61
N LEU A 909 4.65 16.38 33.43
CA LEU A 909 3.70 17.12 32.59
C LEU A 909 2.57 16.20 32.09
N ILE A 910 2.91 14.99 31.65
CA ILE A 910 1.92 14.00 31.21
C ILE A 910 1.06 13.56 32.42
N ALA A 911 1.69 13.29 33.56
CA ALA A 911 1.01 12.90 34.80
C ALA A 911 0.01 13.98 35.28
N PHE A 912 0.43 15.25 35.30
CA PHE A 912 -0.41 16.39 35.65
C PHE A 912 -1.69 16.44 34.79
N TYR A 913 -1.56 16.26 33.47
CA TYR A 913 -2.73 16.26 32.59
C TYR A 913 -3.62 15.01 32.75
N ARG A 914 -3.06 13.84 33.06
CA ARG A 914 -3.85 12.64 33.43
C ARG A 914 -4.64 12.88 34.72
N ARG A 915 -4.00 13.36 35.79
CA ARG A 915 -4.67 13.78 37.05
C ARG A 915 -5.76 14.83 36.78
N ARG A 916 -5.49 15.80 35.91
CA ARG A 916 -6.45 16.86 35.55
C ARG A 916 -7.63 16.35 34.71
N CYS A 917 -7.46 15.28 33.94
CA CYS A 917 -8.55 14.61 33.23
C CYS A 917 -9.46 13.80 34.16
N LEU A 918 -8.93 13.22 35.25
CA LEU A 918 -9.73 12.47 36.23
C LEU A 918 -10.83 13.31 36.91
N LYS A 919 -10.81 14.64 36.79
CA LYS A 919 -11.96 15.50 37.16
C LYS A 919 -13.26 15.20 36.39
N MET A 920 -13.22 14.40 35.33
CA MET A 920 -14.44 13.81 34.74
C MET A 920 -15.24 12.95 35.74
N ASN A 921 -14.60 12.49 36.82
CA ASN A 921 -15.25 11.83 37.95
C ASN A 921 -16.36 12.69 38.57
N ASP A 922 -16.16 14.01 38.69
CA ASP A 922 -17.16 14.92 39.23
C ASP A 922 -18.42 14.94 38.34
N ASN A 923 -18.23 14.88 37.01
CA ASN A 923 -19.32 14.79 36.04
C ASN A 923 -20.04 13.43 36.08
N ALA A 924 -19.29 12.33 36.16
CA ALA A 924 -19.88 11.00 36.34
C ALA A 924 -20.71 10.93 37.65
N ALA A 925 -20.22 11.54 38.72
CA ALA A 925 -20.92 11.64 40.00
C ALA A 925 -22.10 12.62 39.99
N THR A 926 -22.18 13.61 39.08
CA THR A 926 -23.42 14.39 38.89
C THR A 926 -24.45 13.64 38.04
N LEU A 927 -24.02 12.95 36.99
CA LEU A 927 -24.90 12.12 36.15
C LEU A 927 -25.51 10.95 36.94
N PHE A 928 -24.70 10.25 37.73
CA PHE A 928 -25.17 9.20 38.64
C PHE A 928 -26.19 9.69 39.68
N ARG A 929 -26.15 10.99 40.03
CA ARG A 929 -27.06 11.63 41.00
C ARG A 929 -28.34 12.21 40.41
N SER A 930 -28.51 12.29 39.08
CA SER A 930 -29.77 12.80 38.51
C SER A 930 -30.91 11.79 38.62
N GLY A 931 -30.59 10.50 38.73
CA GLY A 931 -31.56 9.39 38.79
C GLY A 931 -32.20 9.06 37.43
N GLU A 932 -31.93 9.84 36.37
CA GLU A 932 -32.40 9.53 35.03
C GLU A 932 -31.60 8.36 34.44
N VAL A 933 -32.30 7.35 33.92
CA VAL A 933 -31.71 6.07 33.48
C VAL A 933 -30.60 6.28 32.43
N SER A 934 -30.75 7.27 31.55
CA SER A 934 -29.75 7.65 30.54
C SER A 934 -28.48 8.27 31.14
N ASP A 935 -28.63 9.15 32.12
CA ASP A 935 -27.52 9.84 32.77
C ASP A 935 -26.71 8.87 33.63
N VAL A 936 -27.40 8.04 34.41
CA VAL A 936 -26.78 7.00 35.23
C VAL A 936 -25.99 6.02 34.35
N GLU A 937 -26.46 5.72 33.14
CA GLU A 937 -25.74 4.87 32.18
C GLU A 937 -24.49 5.57 31.60
N GLU A 938 -24.57 6.83 31.17
CA GLU A 938 -23.37 7.56 30.69
C GLU A 938 -22.36 7.79 31.83
N GLY A 939 -22.82 8.01 33.07
CA GLY A 939 -21.99 8.05 34.27
C GLY A 939 -21.23 6.74 34.49
N MET A 940 -21.90 5.59 34.31
CA MET A 940 -21.26 4.27 34.34
C MET A 940 -20.26 4.07 33.20
N ILE A 941 -20.56 4.53 32.00
CA ILE A 941 -19.63 4.45 30.84
C ILE A 941 -18.37 5.28 31.13
N ILE A 942 -18.49 6.48 31.69
CA ILE A 942 -17.33 7.30 32.09
C ILE A 942 -16.49 6.60 33.16
N MET A 943 -17.12 6.00 34.19
CA MET A 943 -16.41 5.28 35.24
C MET A 943 -15.68 4.04 34.71
N ASN A 944 -16.37 3.19 33.96
CA ASN A 944 -15.84 1.92 33.47
C ASN A 944 -14.82 2.06 32.33
N GLU A 945 -15.02 3.01 31.41
CA GLU A 945 -14.15 3.14 30.23
C GLU A 945 -12.96 4.09 30.42
N ALA A 946 -13.02 5.02 31.38
CA ALA A 946 -12.02 6.09 31.50
C ALA A 946 -11.42 6.25 32.91
N VAL A 947 -12.25 6.36 33.96
CA VAL A 947 -11.75 6.63 35.32
C VAL A 947 -11.05 5.41 35.91
N ILE A 948 -11.75 4.27 36.01
CA ILE A 948 -11.22 3.02 36.61
C ILE A 948 -9.96 2.52 35.86
N PRO A 949 -9.93 2.48 34.50
CA PRO A 949 -8.72 2.12 33.74
C PRO A 949 -7.52 3.03 34.03
N CYS A 950 -7.74 4.33 34.22
CA CYS A 950 -6.65 5.25 34.55
C CYS A 950 -6.10 5.04 35.96
N MET A 951 -6.97 4.80 36.95
CA MET A 951 -6.57 4.49 38.33
C MET A 951 -5.72 3.21 38.42
N HIS A 952 -6.09 2.16 37.68
CA HIS A 952 -5.27 0.94 37.55
C HIS A 952 -3.87 1.22 36.97
N LEU A 953 -3.78 2.07 35.94
CA LEU A 953 -2.50 2.47 35.35
C LEU A 953 -1.65 3.37 36.26
N MET A 954 -2.28 4.08 37.20
CA MET A 954 -1.61 4.89 38.23
C MET A 954 -1.22 4.07 39.48
N SER A 955 -1.79 2.87 39.67
CA SER A 955 -1.55 2.02 40.85
C SER A 955 -0.32 1.10 40.75
N ARG A 956 0.48 1.20 39.68
CA ARG A 956 1.64 0.31 39.44
C ARG A 956 2.87 0.77 40.22
N PRO A 957 3.47 -0.08 41.09
CA PRO A 957 4.37 0.36 42.16
C PRO A 957 5.67 1.05 41.70
N ASP A 958 6.15 0.76 40.49
CA ASP A 958 7.44 1.29 39.99
C ASP A 958 7.50 2.82 39.81
N MET A 959 6.36 3.52 39.71
CA MET A 959 6.29 4.89 39.14
C MET A 959 5.25 5.83 39.82
N VAL A 960 4.65 5.47 40.96
CA VAL A 960 3.55 6.26 41.55
C VAL A 960 4.07 7.52 42.25
N SER A 961 3.54 8.71 41.90
CA SER A 961 3.80 9.93 42.68
C SER A 961 2.77 10.15 43.80
N GLN A 962 3.12 10.91 44.84
CA GLN A 962 2.18 11.22 45.93
C GLN A 962 0.92 11.92 45.40
N GLU A 963 1.04 12.82 44.43
CA GLU A 963 -0.12 13.48 43.81
C GLU A 963 -1.04 12.49 43.07
N ASP A 964 -0.50 11.38 42.54
CA ASP A 964 -1.30 10.33 41.91
C ASP A 964 -2.06 9.51 42.97
N LEU A 965 -1.43 9.20 44.11
CA LEU A 965 -2.10 8.59 45.26
C LEU A 965 -3.21 9.50 45.79
N ASP A 966 -2.93 10.77 46.04
CA ASP A 966 -3.88 11.75 46.55
C ASP A 966 -5.08 11.93 45.60
N THR A 967 -4.83 11.90 44.28
CA THR A 967 -5.89 11.99 43.26
C THR A 967 -6.74 10.73 43.21
N MET A 968 -6.14 9.53 43.30
CA MET A 968 -6.90 8.28 43.37
C MET A 968 -7.72 8.20 44.65
N GLU A 969 -7.16 8.64 45.78
CA GLU A 969 -7.85 8.60 47.07
C GLU A 969 -8.96 9.64 47.18
N ALA A 970 -8.84 10.78 46.50
CA ALA A 970 -9.96 11.71 46.32
C ALA A 970 -11.12 11.07 45.54
N VAL A 971 -10.85 10.29 44.49
CA VAL A 971 -11.88 9.54 43.75
C VAL A 971 -12.52 8.45 44.61
N ARG A 972 -11.73 7.66 45.34
CA ARG A 972 -12.25 6.66 46.30
C ARG A 972 -13.12 7.30 47.36
N SER A 973 -12.62 8.36 48.02
CA SER A 973 -13.35 9.12 49.04
C SER A 973 -14.67 9.68 48.49
N HIS A 974 -14.69 10.16 47.24
CA HIS A 974 -15.92 10.65 46.62
C HIS A 974 -16.97 9.55 46.47
N TRP A 975 -16.60 8.37 45.95
CA TRP A 975 -17.56 7.27 45.79
C TRP A 975 -17.91 6.55 47.10
N CYS A 976 -16.98 6.47 48.06
CA CYS A 976 -17.28 6.02 49.42
C CYS A 976 -18.25 6.96 50.16
N SER A 977 -18.33 8.24 49.80
CA SER A 977 -19.26 9.18 50.46
C SER A 977 -20.75 8.88 50.21
N TYR A 978 -21.08 8.01 49.25
CA TYR A 978 -22.44 7.51 49.02
C TYR A 978 -22.80 6.31 49.92
N LEU A 979 -21.84 5.69 50.60
CA LEU A 979 -22.10 4.59 51.53
C LEU A 979 -22.81 5.13 52.79
N GLY A 980 -24.12 4.86 52.89
CA GLY A 980 -24.95 5.37 53.98
C GLY A 980 -25.71 6.66 53.66
N VAL A 981 -25.77 7.05 52.38
CA VAL A 981 -26.75 8.03 51.87
C VAL A 981 -28.00 7.28 51.40
N ASP A 982 -29.19 7.79 51.68
CA ASP A 982 -30.43 7.26 51.12
C ASP A 982 -30.44 7.47 49.59
N LEU A 983 -30.41 6.36 48.84
CA LEU A 983 -30.44 6.29 47.38
C LEU A 983 -31.54 5.31 46.96
N ASP A 984 -32.06 5.44 45.73
CA ASP A 984 -32.98 4.45 45.17
C ASP A 984 -32.31 3.07 45.05
N ASP A 985 -33.06 1.99 45.28
CA ASP A 985 -32.57 0.60 45.28
C ASP A 985 -31.72 0.26 44.03
N SER A 986 -32.14 0.75 42.85
CA SER A 986 -31.47 0.52 41.56
C SER A 986 -30.16 1.31 41.40
N LEU A 987 -29.99 2.43 42.10
CA LEU A 987 -28.71 3.14 42.20
C LEU A 987 -27.79 2.44 43.21
N GLN A 988 -28.34 1.92 44.32
CA GLN A 988 -27.56 1.20 45.32
C GLN A 988 -27.01 -0.13 44.80
N GLU A 989 -27.81 -0.88 44.04
CA GLU A 989 -27.36 -2.08 43.31
C GLU A 989 -26.21 -1.72 42.34
N LYS A 990 -26.45 -0.76 41.45
CA LYS A 990 -25.45 -0.25 40.50
C LYS A 990 -24.16 0.26 41.15
N LEU A 991 -24.23 0.94 42.30
CA LEU A 991 -23.04 1.36 43.06
C LEU A 991 -22.25 0.15 43.57
N GLY A 992 -22.93 -0.89 44.02
CA GLY A 992 -22.32 -2.14 44.49
C GLY A 992 -21.51 -2.88 43.42
N GLU A 993 -21.88 -2.75 42.13
CA GLU A 993 -21.19 -3.42 41.03
C GLU A 993 -19.78 -2.85 40.74
N PHE A 994 -19.64 -1.52 40.66
CA PHE A 994 -18.37 -0.89 40.24
C PHE A 994 -17.49 -0.42 41.41
N LEU A 995 -18.05 -0.12 42.59
CA LEU A 995 -17.29 0.38 43.72
C LEU A 995 -16.11 -0.53 44.14
N PRO A 996 -16.22 -1.89 44.13
CA PRO A 996 -15.08 -2.76 44.40
C PRO A 996 -13.87 -2.50 43.49
N ARG A 997 -14.11 -2.16 42.21
CA ARG A 997 -13.07 -1.91 41.18
C ARG A 997 -12.47 -0.50 41.25
N VAL A 998 -13.10 0.41 42.00
CA VAL A 998 -12.56 1.73 42.37
C VAL A 998 -11.67 1.62 43.62
N LEU A 999 -11.97 0.67 44.51
CA LEU A 999 -11.22 0.41 45.74
C LEU A 999 -9.99 -0.48 45.49
N ASP A 1000 -10.18 -1.67 44.92
CA ASP A 1000 -9.11 -2.54 44.46
C ASP A 1000 -8.81 -2.30 42.98
N CYS A 1001 -7.65 -1.68 42.72
CA CYS A 1001 -7.14 -1.45 41.37
C CYS A 1001 -5.98 -2.39 40.99
N SER A 1002 -5.83 -3.53 41.69
CA SER A 1002 -4.69 -4.45 41.56
C SER A 1002 -4.99 -5.76 40.83
N THR A 1003 -6.27 -6.13 40.67
CA THR A 1003 -6.69 -7.48 40.27
C THR A 1003 -7.10 -7.64 38.80
N GLU A 1004 -7.44 -6.56 38.06
CA GLU A 1004 -7.79 -6.65 36.63
C GLU A 1004 -6.64 -6.21 35.69
N MET A 1005 -6.39 -7.02 34.65
CA MET A 1005 -5.45 -6.67 33.58
C MET A 1005 -6.10 -5.69 32.58
N VAL A 1006 -6.07 -4.40 32.91
CA VAL A 1006 -6.58 -3.32 32.06
C VAL A 1006 -5.83 -3.27 30.72
N VAL A 1007 -6.54 -3.61 29.64
CA VAL A 1007 -6.15 -3.33 28.25
C VAL A 1007 -6.65 -1.95 27.88
N LEU A 1008 -5.75 -1.05 27.47
CA LEU A 1008 -6.14 0.24 26.91
C LEU A 1008 -6.79 0.04 25.53
N LYS A 1009 -7.89 0.75 25.25
CA LYS A 1009 -8.44 0.85 23.90
C LYS A 1009 -7.42 1.53 22.99
N ASP A 1010 -7.25 1.03 21.76
CA ASP A 1010 -6.31 1.60 20.79
C ASP A 1010 -6.58 3.10 20.57
N PRO A 1011 -5.54 3.93 20.44
CA PRO A 1011 -5.70 5.35 20.20
C PRO A 1011 -6.21 5.56 18.76
N PRO A 1012 -7.19 6.46 18.52
CA PRO A 1012 -7.66 6.75 17.16
C PRO A 1012 -6.53 7.23 16.24
N THR A 1013 -6.68 6.97 14.94
CA THR A 1013 -5.64 7.26 13.93
C THR A 1013 -5.25 8.74 13.90
N VAL A 1014 -4.00 9.03 14.25
CA VAL A 1014 -3.47 10.40 14.27
C VAL A 1014 -3.34 10.95 12.84
N ARG A 1015 -3.80 12.19 12.63
CA ARG A 1015 -3.92 12.81 11.30
C ARG A 1015 -2.63 13.39 10.70
N SER A 1016 -1.55 13.52 11.48
CA SER A 1016 -0.27 14.08 11.02
C SER A 1016 0.91 13.52 11.85
N LYS A 1017 2.07 13.38 11.21
CA LYS A 1017 3.36 13.00 11.83
C LYS A 1017 4.52 13.97 11.47
N VAL A 1018 4.24 15.09 10.80
CA VAL A 1018 5.26 15.99 10.22
C VAL A 1018 5.86 16.90 11.32
N PRO A 1019 7.19 16.96 11.51
CA PRO A 1019 7.80 17.69 12.63
C PRO A 1019 7.36 19.16 12.76
N HIS A 1020 7.37 19.92 11.66
CA HIS A 1020 6.98 21.33 11.67
C HIS A 1020 5.51 21.54 12.09
N ASP A 1021 4.60 20.66 11.68
CA ASP A 1021 3.20 20.65 12.13
C ASP A 1021 3.11 20.38 13.65
N LEU A 1022 3.89 19.41 14.16
CA LEU A 1022 3.92 19.07 15.59
C LEU A 1022 4.46 20.22 16.45
N CYS A 1023 5.52 20.91 16.02
CA CYS A 1023 6.04 22.10 16.72
C CYS A 1023 5.05 23.29 16.63
N SER A 1024 4.47 23.56 15.46
CA SER A 1024 3.49 24.64 15.27
C SER A 1024 2.24 24.43 16.14
N ARG A 1025 1.75 23.19 16.23
CA ARG A 1025 0.62 22.81 17.09
C ARG A 1025 0.98 22.88 18.56
N LEU A 1026 2.19 22.49 18.96
CA LEU A 1026 2.65 22.66 20.35
C LEU A 1026 2.65 24.15 20.74
N ALA A 1027 3.22 25.01 19.90
CA ALA A 1027 3.21 26.46 20.11
C ALA A 1027 1.78 27.00 20.28
N ALA A 1028 0.87 26.67 19.37
CA ALA A 1028 -0.54 27.10 19.45
C ALA A 1028 -1.26 26.63 20.72
N ILE A 1029 -1.02 25.39 21.16
CA ILE A 1029 -1.55 24.84 22.42
C ILE A 1029 -1.02 25.63 23.63
N MET A 1030 0.25 26.05 23.61
CA MET A 1030 0.89 26.79 24.70
C MET A 1030 0.52 28.28 24.69
N GLU A 1031 0.31 28.90 23.53
CA GLU A 1031 -0.25 30.26 23.43
C GLU A 1031 -1.69 30.30 23.95
N ALA A 1032 -2.52 29.30 23.62
CA ALA A 1032 -3.85 29.11 24.21
C ALA A 1032 -3.81 28.78 25.72
N ARG A 1033 -2.63 28.56 26.30
CA ARG A 1033 -2.40 28.28 27.72
C ARG A 1033 -2.03 29.54 28.52
N THR A 1034 -1.55 30.59 27.87
CA THR A 1034 -1.35 31.93 28.46
C THR A 1034 -2.70 32.67 28.60
N PRO A 1035 -3.14 33.02 29.82
CA PRO A 1035 -4.30 33.88 29.98
C PRO A 1035 -3.99 35.30 29.50
N ALA A 1036 -4.97 35.96 28.87
CA ALA A 1036 -4.96 37.41 28.64
C ALA A 1036 -5.19 38.17 29.97
N ASN A 1037 -4.22 38.05 30.88
CA ASN A 1037 -4.10 38.71 32.18
C ASN A 1037 -2.65 38.51 32.68
N GLY A 1038 -1.71 39.38 32.29
CA GLY A 1038 -0.30 39.20 32.67
C GLY A 1038 0.63 40.40 32.38
N ARG A 1039 0.38 41.17 31.32
CA ARG A 1039 0.96 42.49 31.06
C ARG A 1039 0.10 43.27 30.08
#